data_AF-A0A6L2P844-F1
#
_entry.id   AF-A0A6L2P844-F1
#
_cell.length_a   1.000
_cell.length_b   1.000
_cell.length_c   1.000
_cell.angle_alpha   90.00
_cell.angle_beta   90.00
_cell.angle_gamma   90.00
#
_symmetry.space_group_name_H-M   'P 1'
#
loop_
_entity.id
_entity.type
_entity.pdbx_description
1 polymer ?
#
loop_
_entity_poly.entity_id
_entity_poly.type
_entity_poly.pdbx_seq_one_letter_code
_entity_poly.pdbx_strand_id
1 'polypeptide(L)'
;MTPLKDNQDVACFLVTKHSWKGKYKRIFSIGSMGITTYNPTSFEVTNQWFYSDFISVLPTVRGTSQQNNEFRITFKKDRKNDSMTFSSEHRADLLTEALQFRQLFAEKTTGMLKYHAYKHHWSDTRLPVMLEVTPCSLNQLDLATNHILASYYYKDIEGMAEVKDYAGGFVVVCGGFGRMHLFASTNSNEVRQKMIDMAVKYIGIGIRVLKDPITLDEFIAQRLGKYSGDECITSISEFSIHKVHSGRHQEPQRRTLCLSDTCLLERDPQTYSICTLRPLADVFALVRSQDNPQLFNVEYINGQVRTYTATDRDALLASLLDGVRASGNRDVHVKMVPTPRGKRIGPLSVPVEEETESHHLRFLQQPPGKKSFAETVERFNANIPYSGLLHSVTQDGLFAENKEKLITAALQALVQKEGDQSAISLADLEAQFQALRRLVASKVGFAAFTMLPGFRESVGMKVVKALKREDEGVTHAAIDMVCALMHPMHDSYDLRQEQLNKSSLLSSSKFLESLLTMWIGHVSHGTGALVVSSMLDFLTFSLCVPYSETTDGKHFDSLLEMVANRGRSLFRLFQHPSLAVVKGAGLVMRAVIEEGDAEVAARMQDLALAEGALPRHLLTALFMHGTDGRALTHRQLSRHLVGLWVTGHPTAMGLLKRIMPSGLLTYLDSEDKVPDSVLEQEHLNTRDNLKIAQDHANKNRRGQHWITIERQIRILEKHMELYAYRAEKMANPTHKTKRWTLQNALRHWGDRMGLERREDKLKERPIVLRKRRERIKSEANWSLFYYKFTQDHALPNLIWNHKEELSDYTHIP
;
A
#
# COMPACT_ATOMS: atom_id res chain seq x y z
N MET A 1 34.75 -1.88 -24.25
CA MET A 1 33.50 -2.50 -24.73
C MET A 1 32.77 -1.46 -25.56
N THR A 2 32.26 -1.82 -26.74
CA THR A 2 31.41 -0.93 -27.53
C THR A 2 30.08 -0.77 -26.78
N PRO A 3 29.65 0.46 -26.43
CA PRO A 3 28.42 0.65 -25.68
C PRO A 3 27.19 0.28 -26.54
N LEU A 4 26.19 -0.36 -25.93
CA LEU A 4 24.85 -0.47 -26.50
C LEU A 4 24.23 0.93 -26.61
N LYS A 5 24.39 1.59 -27.76
CA LYS A 5 23.76 2.89 -28.03
C LYS A 5 22.22 2.73 -27.93
N ASP A 6 21.57 3.67 -27.27
CA ASP A 6 20.10 3.74 -27.10
C ASP A 6 19.43 2.57 -26.34
N ASN A 7 20.21 1.72 -25.66
CA ASN A 7 19.66 0.63 -24.85
C ASN A 7 19.08 1.13 -23.53
N GLN A 8 17.83 0.78 -23.27
CA GLN A 8 17.14 1.03 -22.00
C GLN A 8 16.94 -0.28 -21.26
N ASP A 9 17.26 -0.32 -19.97
CA ASP A 9 16.96 -1.46 -19.12
C ASP A 9 15.43 -1.61 -19.00
N VAL A 10 14.91 -2.79 -19.32
CA VAL A 10 13.47 -3.11 -19.27
C VAL A 10 13.15 -3.92 -18.01
N ALA A 11 14.02 -4.84 -17.61
CA ALA A 11 13.89 -5.61 -16.37
C ALA A 11 15.28 -5.95 -15.81
N CYS A 12 15.46 -5.83 -14.49
CA CYS A 12 16.70 -6.19 -13.81
C CYS A 12 16.46 -7.26 -12.75
N PHE A 13 17.42 -8.17 -12.60
CA PHE A 13 17.39 -9.24 -11.60
C PHE A 13 18.74 -9.37 -10.91
N LEU A 14 18.75 -9.59 -9.59
CA LEU A 14 19.96 -10.00 -8.91
C LEU A 14 20.22 -11.48 -9.20
N VAL A 15 21.42 -11.79 -9.69
CA VAL A 15 21.82 -13.15 -10.05
C VAL A 15 23.21 -13.47 -9.49
N THR A 16 23.50 -14.75 -9.32
CA THR A 16 24.85 -15.24 -9.00
C THR A 16 25.50 -15.74 -10.29
N LYS A 17 26.61 -15.12 -10.71
CA LYS A 17 27.42 -15.59 -11.83
C LYS A 17 28.35 -16.70 -11.36
N HIS A 18 28.43 -17.79 -12.12
CA HIS A 18 29.34 -18.91 -11.87
C HIS A 18 30.55 -18.79 -12.80
N SER A 19 31.74 -18.67 -12.23
CA SER A 19 33.00 -18.51 -12.96
C SER A 19 34.07 -19.40 -12.37
N TRP A 20 35.14 -19.66 -13.12
CA TRP A 20 36.33 -20.36 -12.61
C TRP A 20 36.97 -19.68 -11.38
N LYS A 21 36.81 -18.35 -11.26
CA LYS A 21 37.25 -17.54 -10.10
C LYS A 21 36.33 -17.65 -8.87
N GLY A 22 35.24 -18.41 -8.96
CA GLY A 22 34.21 -18.52 -7.91
C GLY A 22 32.85 -17.97 -8.31
N LYS A 23 31.96 -17.85 -7.32
CA LYS A 23 30.58 -17.36 -7.47
C LYS A 23 30.46 -15.95 -6.91
N TYR A 24 29.83 -15.04 -7.65
CA TYR A 24 29.62 -13.66 -7.19
C TYR A 24 28.35 -13.04 -7.75
N LYS A 25 27.76 -12.08 -7.02
CA LYS A 25 26.51 -11.41 -7.37
C LYS A 25 26.69 -10.42 -8.52
N ARG A 26 25.70 -10.34 -9.41
CA ARG A 26 25.60 -9.38 -10.53
C ARG A 26 24.14 -8.97 -10.72
N ILE A 27 23.92 -7.76 -11.19
CA ILE A 27 22.60 -7.36 -11.70
C ILE A 27 22.56 -7.79 -13.16
N PHE A 28 21.63 -8.67 -13.51
CA PHE A 28 21.36 -9.09 -14.89
C PHE A 28 20.22 -8.25 -15.43
N SER A 29 20.51 -7.40 -16.42
CA SER A 29 19.54 -6.53 -17.07
C SER A 29 19.17 -7.04 -18.45
N ILE A 30 17.87 -7.16 -18.69
CA ILE A 30 17.26 -7.32 -20.00
C ILE A 30 16.95 -5.92 -20.51
N GLY A 31 17.61 -5.50 -21.59
CA GLY A 31 17.41 -4.20 -22.21
C GLY A 31 16.66 -4.26 -23.54
N SER A 32 16.32 -3.08 -24.09
CA SER A 32 15.65 -2.96 -25.38
C SER A 32 16.50 -3.45 -26.58
N MET A 33 17.82 -3.40 -26.46
CA MET A 33 18.76 -3.72 -27.56
C MET A 33 19.68 -4.92 -27.25
N GLY A 34 19.74 -5.35 -25.99
CA GLY A 34 20.61 -6.44 -25.58
C GLY A 34 20.56 -6.73 -24.08
N ILE A 35 21.47 -7.60 -23.64
CA ILE A 35 21.62 -7.98 -22.23
C ILE A 35 22.87 -7.33 -21.66
N THR A 36 22.75 -6.75 -20.47
CA THR A 36 23.87 -6.14 -19.74
C THR A 36 23.97 -6.71 -18.34
N THR A 37 25.18 -6.90 -17.82
CA THR A 37 25.41 -7.28 -16.42
C THR A 37 26.19 -6.19 -15.68
N TYR A 38 25.71 -5.80 -14.49
CA TYR A 38 26.32 -4.74 -13.69
C TYR A 38 26.90 -5.27 -12.38
N ASN A 39 27.90 -4.55 -11.86
CA ASN A 39 28.32 -4.68 -10.47
C ASN A 39 27.18 -4.15 -9.56
N PRO A 40 26.68 -4.93 -8.58
CA PRO A 40 25.57 -4.50 -7.72
C PRO A 40 25.88 -3.25 -6.87
N THR A 41 27.14 -3.01 -6.53
CA THR A 41 27.57 -1.91 -5.66
C THR A 41 27.95 -0.65 -6.44
N SER A 42 28.58 -0.78 -7.61
CA SER A 42 29.01 0.40 -8.39
C SER A 42 28.11 0.72 -9.59
N PHE A 43 27.23 -0.21 -9.98
CA PHE A 43 26.52 -0.20 -11.26
C PHE A 43 27.42 -0.08 -12.50
N GLU A 44 28.71 -0.40 -12.38
CA GLU A 44 29.59 -0.46 -13.54
C GLU A 44 29.24 -1.67 -14.41
N VAL A 45 29.29 -1.47 -15.72
CA VAL A 45 29.04 -2.53 -16.70
C VAL A 45 30.18 -3.55 -16.61
N THR A 46 29.81 -4.82 -16.40
CA THR A 46 30.75 -5.94 -16.31
C THR A 46 30.77 -6.81 -17.56
N ASN A 47 29.63 -6.98 -18.24
CA ASN A 47 29.52 -7.62 -19.56
C ASN A 47 28.31 -7.03 -20.29
N GLN A 48 28.33 -7.04 -21.62
CA GLN A 48 27.27 -6.51 -22.46
C GLN A 48 27.20 -7.29 -23.78
N TRP A 49 25.99 -7.62 -24.23
CA TRP A 49 25.74 -8.39 -25.45
C TRP A 49 24.58 -7.79 -26.23
N PHE A 50 24.80 -7.44 -27.50
CA PHE A 50 23.73 -7.09 -28.44
C PHE A 50 22.88 -8.33 -28.73
N TYR A 51 21.58 -8.16 -28.98
CA TYR A 51 20.74 -9.29 -29.37
C TYR A 51 21.22 -9.99 -30.65
N SER A 52 21.85 -9.25 -31.58
CA SER A 52 22.48 -9.81 -32.79
C SER A 52 23.62 -10.79 -32.53
N ASP A 53 24.26 -10.72 -31.36
CA ASP A 53 25.32 -11.63 -30.92
C ASP A 53 24.85 -12.61 -29.84
N PHE A 54 23.67 -12.38 -29.27
CA PHE A 54 23.08 -13.22 -28.24
C PHE A 54 22.33 -14.40 -28.88
N ILE A 55 22.77 -15.63 -28.61
CA ILE A 55 22.24 -16.84 -29.26
C ILE A 55 21.05 -17.39 -28.49
N SER A 56 21.23 -17.66 -27.20
CA SER A 56 20.18 -18.28 -26.38
C SER A 56 20.34 -17.99 -24.88
N VAL A 57 19.21 -18.10 -24.18
CA VAL A 57 19.11 -18.12 -22.72
C VAL A 57 18.23 -19.32 -22.37
N LEU A 58 18.78 -20.29 -21.64
CA LEU A 58 18.09 -21.56 -21.36
C LEU A 58 18.34 -22.01 -19.92
N PRO A 59 17.36 -22.68 -19.28
CA PRO A 59 17.57 -23.31 -17.99
C PRO A 59 18.62 -24.42 -18.12
N THR A 60 19.42 -24.62 -17.08
CA THR A 60 20.33 -25.77 -17.02
C THR A 60 19.55 -26.96 -16.47
N VAL A 61 19.48 -28.07 -17.19
CA VAL A 61 18.85 -29.29 -16.69
C VAL A 61 19.92 -30.15 -16.01
N ARG A 62 19.84 -30.33 -14.69
CA ARG A 62 20.66 -31.30 -13.93
C ARG A 62 19.71 -32.20 -13.13
N GLY A 63 19.42 -33.39 -13.67
CA GLY A 63 18.56 -34.38 -13.01
C GLY A 63 17.08 -33.98 -12.91
N THR A 64 16.30 -34.84 -12.25
CA THR A 64 14.83 -34.76 -12.08
C THR A 64 14.35 -33.74 -11.03
N SER A 65 15.24 -32.94 -10.44
CA SER A 65 14.84 -31.93 -9.44
C SER A 65 14.28 -30.67 -10.11
N GLN A 66 13.00 -30.39 -9.83
CA GLN A 66 12.27 -29.20 -10.32
C GLN A 66 12.81 -27.86 -9.75
N GLN A 67 13.82 -27.88 -8.87
CA GLN A 67 14.38 -26.72 -8.15
C GLN A 67 15.77 -26.26 -8.65
N ASN A 68 16.10 -26.46 -9.94
CA ASN A 68 17.38 -25.93 -10.42
C ASN A 68 17.29 -24.43 -10.75
N ASN A 69 17.87 -23.57 -9.91
CA ASN A 69 17.89 -22.12 -10.15
C ASN A 69 18.91 -21.67 -11.21
N GLU A 70 19.68 -22.59 -11.79
CA GLU A 70 20.71 -22.29 -12.79
C GLU A 70 20.15 -22.14 -14.21
N PHE A 71 20.70 -21.18 -14.94
CA PHE A 71 20.48 -20.98 -16.37
C PHE A 71 21.80 -20.59 -17.05
N ARG A 72 21.86 -20.81 -18.36
CA ARG A 72 23.03 -20.55 -19.17
C ARG A 72 22.66 -19.67 -20.34
N ILE A 73 23.51 -18.68 -20.59
CA ILE A 73 23.48 -17.88 -21.81
C ILE A 73 24.53 -18.39 -22.79
N THR A 74 24.23 -18.28 -24.08
CA THR A 74 25.19 -18.54 -25.16
C THR A 74 25.20 -17.34 -26.09
N PHE A 75 26.38 -16.90 -26.50
CA PHE A 75 26.59 -15.71 -27.31
C PHE A 75 27.80 -15.90 -28.23
N LYS A 76 27.87 -15.08 -29.28
CA LYS A 76 29.01 -15.05 -30.21
C LYS A 76 30.12 -14.17 -29.63
N LYS A 77 31.33 -14.70 -29.63
CA LYS A 77 32.57 -13.99 -29.28
C LYS A 77 33.65 -14.37 -30.29
N ASP A 78 34.17 -13.40 -31.03
CA ASP A 78 35.23 -13.61 -32.05
C ASP A 78 34.89 -14.75 -33.05
N ARG A 79 33.64 -14.76 -33.55
CA ARG A 79 33.06 -15.79 -34.45
C ARG A 79 32.92 -17.20 -33.85
N LYS A 80 33.22 -17.41 -32.57
CA LYS A 80 32.98 -18.65 -31.83
C LYS A 80 31.81 -18.49 -30.87
N ASN A 81 31.17 -19.61 -30.52
CA ASN A 81 30.15 -19.62 -29.47
C ASN A 81 30.83 -19.73 -28.11
N ASP A 82 30.49 -18.82 -27.20
CA ASP A 82 30.91 -18.83 -25.80
C ASP A 82 29.66 -18.87 -24.91
N SER A 83 29.82 -19.26 -23.64
CA SER A 83 28.71 -19.41 -22.71
C SER A 83 29.05 -18.97 -21.30
N MET A 84 28.04 -18.49 -20.57
CA MET A 84 28.15 -18.16 -19.16
C MET A 84 26.98 -18.74 -18.38
N THR A 85 27.25 -19.22 -17.17
CA THR A 85 26.24 -19.80 -16.28
C THR A 85 25.94 -18.85 -15.12
N PHE A 86 24.65 -18.72 -14.82
CA PHE A 86 24.11 -17.88 -13.76
C PHE A 86 23.09 -18.68 -12.95
N SER A 87 22.76 -18.21 -11.76
CA SER A 87 21.62 -18.72 -10.98
C SER A 87 20.82 -17.59 -10.36
N SER A 88 19.49 -17.77 -10.31
CA SER A 88 18.55 -16.87 -9.66
C SER A 88 17.35 -17.64 -9.14
N GLU A 89 16.83 -17.29 -7.97
CA GLU A 89 15.58 -17.83 -7.45
C GLU A 89 14.38 -17.42 -8.32
N HIS A 90 14.51 -16.31 -9.04
CA HIS A 90 13.50 -15.79 -9.99
C HIS A 90 13.82 -16.19 -11.43
N ARG A 91 14.46 -17.35 -11.64
CA ARG A 91 14.84 -17.85 -12.97
C ARG A 91 13.66 -17.83 -13.95
N ALA A 92 12.47 -18.28 -13.54
CA ALA A 92 11.31 -18.35 -14.43
C ALA A 92 10.87 -16.96 -14.94
N ASP A 93 10.82 -15.95 -14.05
CA ASP A 93 10.54 -14.56 -14.42
C ASP A 93 11.63 -13.99 -15.33
N LEU A 94 12.90 -14.16 -14.97
CA LEU A 94 14.03 -13.67 -15.76
C LEU A 94 14.03 -14.24 -17.19
N LEU A 95 13.87 -15.56 -17.31
CA LEU A 95 13.83 -16.22 -18.62
C LEU A 95 12.62 -15.75 -19.44
N THR A 96 11.47 -15.57 -18.80
CA THR A 96 10.26 -15.06 -19.46
C THR A 96 10.47 -13.65 -20.02
N GLU A 97 11.06 -12.73 -19.23
CA GLU A 97 11.37 -11.37 -19.68
C GLU A 97 12.40 -11.36 -20.83
N ALA A 98 13.46 -12.16 -20.74
CA ALA A 98 14.47 -12.24 -21.79
C ALA A 98 13.91 -12.82 -23.10
N LEU A 99 13.03 -13.83 -23.01
CA LEU A 99 12.46 -14.52 -24.18
C LEU A 99 11.38 -13.70 -24.91
N GLN A 100 10.88 -12.60 -24.34
CA GLN A 100 10.04 -11.65 -25.08
C GLN A 100 10.80 -10.97 -26.24
N PHE A 101 12.12 -10.91 -26.16
CA PHE A 101 13.00 -10.39 -27.22
C PHE A 101 13.58 -11.49 -28.11
N ARG A 102 13.07 -12.72 -28.02
CA ARG A 102 13.63 -13.90 -28.70
C ARG A 102 13.74 -13.71 -30.22
N GLN A 103 12.84 -12.97 -30.84
CA GLN A 103 12.88 -12.65 -32.28
C GLN A 103 14.10 -11.80 -32.69
N LEU A 104 14.72 -11.08 -31.75
CA LEU A 104 15.90 -10.23 -32.00
C LEU A 104 17.21 -10.99 -31.84
N PHE A 105 17.20 -12.21 -31.29
CA PHE A 105 18.41 -12.98 -31.02
C PHE A 105 19.12 -13.39 -32.32
N ALA A 106 20.43 -13.63 -32.22
CA ALA A 106 21.31 -14.02 -33.32
C ALA A 106 20.84 -15.26 -34.08
N GLU A 107 20.25 -16.22 -33.36
CA GLU A 107 19.72 -17.46 -33.93
C GLU A 107 18.23 -17.29 -34.22
N LYS A 108 17.83 -17.46 -35.49
CA LYS A 108 16.41 -17.32 -35.89
C LYS A 108 15.53 -18.40 -35.25
N THR A 109 14.31 -18.00 -34.88
CA THR A 109 13.34 -18.91 -34.27
C THR A 109 12.78 -19.86 -35.33
N THR A 110 12.93 -21.16 -35.12
CA THR A 110 12.26 -22.20 -35.91
C THR A 110 11.09 -22.77 -35.10
N GLY A 111 9.91 -22.88 -35.71
CA GLY A 111 8.77 -23.62 -35.15
C GLY A 111 7.77 -22.84 -34.27
N MET A 112 7.50 -21.56 -34.57
CA MET A 112 6.30 -20.89 -34.02
C MET A 112 5.07 -21.48 -34.71
N LEU A 113 4.29 -22.27 -33.97
CA LEU A 113 3.10 -22.95 -34.48
C LEU A 113 1.86 -22.14 -34.13
N LYS A 114 1.09 -21.85 -35.16
CA LYS A 114 -0.17 -21.12 -35.10
C LYS A 114 -1.33 -22.07 -35.34
N TYR A 115 -2.35 -21.98 -34.51
CA TYR A 115 -3.52 -22.87 -34.54
C TYR A 115 -4.79 -22.04 -34.59
N HIS A 116 -5.68 -22.37 -35.51
CA HIS A 116 -7.03 -21.80 -35.51
C HIS A 116 -7.80 -22.29 -34.28
N ALA A 117 -8.45 -21.38 -33.59
CA ALA A 117 -9.18 -21.67 -32.37
C ALA A 117 -10.36 -20.70 -32.17
N TYR A 118 -11.14 -20.97 -31.14
CA TYR A 118 -12.19 -20.09 -30.64
C TYR A 118 -11.95 -19.78 -29.17
N LYS A 119 -12.13 -18.53 -28.78
CA LYS A 119 -12.22 -18.10 -27.39
C LYS A 119 -13.67 -18.14 -26.96
N HIS A 120 -13.98 -18.86 -25.87
CA HIS A 120 -15.25 -18.68 -25.20
C HIS A 120 -15.18 -17.38 -24.38
N HIS A 121 -15.92 -16.37 -24.83
CA HIS A 121 -15.87 -15.01 -24.33
C HIS A 121 -16.71 -14.88 -23.05
N TRP A 122 -16.51 -13.79 -22.30
CA TRP A 122 -17.25 -13.58 -21.06
C TRP A 122 -18.76 -13.33 -21.27
N SER A 123 -19.15 -13.02 -22.50
CA SER A 123 -20.53 -12.79 -22.95
C SER A 123 -21.17 -14.05 -23.56
N ASP A 124 -20.63 -15.23 -23.26
CA ASP A 124 -21.04 -16.55 -23.78
C ASP A 124 -21.00 -16.70 -25.31
N THR A 125 -20.32 -15.79 -26.00
CA THR A 125 -20.09 -15.87 -27.44
C THR A 125 -18.76 -16.56 -27.75
N ARG A 126 -18.69 -17.20 -28.92
CA ARG A 126 -17.46 -17.78 -29.46
C ARG A 126 -16.79 -16.79 -30.39
N LEU A 127 -15.61 -16.32 -30.00
CA LEU A 127 -14.82 -15.40 -30.82
C LEU A 127 -13.72 -16.17 -31.55
N PRO A 128 -13.62 -16.08 -32.89
CA PRO A 128 -12.53 -16.71 -33.63
C PRO A 128 -11.19 -16.04 -33.26
N VAL A 129 -10.18 -16.85 -32.97
CA VAL A 129 -8.84 -16.39 -32.58
C VAL A 129 -7.78 -17.30 -33.20
N MET A 130 -6.54 -16.83 -33.21
CA MET A 130 -5.39 -17.67 -33.52
C MET A 130 -4.53 -17.85 -32.28
N LEU A 131 -4.22 -19.10 -31.94
CA LEU A 131 -3.35 -19.43 -30.81
C LEU A 131 -1.93 -19.66 -31.32
N GLU A 132 -0.97 -18.97 -30.74
CA GLU A 132 0.45 -19.11 -31.07
C GLU A 132 1.22 -19.56 -29.83
N VAL A 133 1.87 -20.72 -29.94
CA VAL A 133 2.70 -21.28 -28.86
C VAL A 133 4.13 -20.75 -29.03
N THR A 134 4.58 -19.92 -28.08
CA THR A 134 5.91 -19.30 -28.09
C THR A 134 6.85 -19.97 -27.07
N PRO A 135 8.15 -19.60 -27.04
CA PRO A 135 9.07 -20.09 -26.01
C PRO A 135 8.71 -19.74 -24.57
N CYS A 136 7.90 -18.70 -24.31
CA CYS A 136 7.56 -18.28 -22.95
C CYS A 136 6.06 -18.09 -22.67
N SER A 137 5.20 -18.18 -23.68
CA SER A 137 3.76 -17.93 -23.56
C SER A 137 2.91 -18.69 -24.57
N LEU A 138 1.63 -18.84 -24.25
CA LEU A 138 0.57 -18.98 -25.24
C LEU A 138 0.04 -17.59 -25.59
N ASN A 139 0.15 -17.17 -26.85
CA ASN A 139 -0.41 -15.92 -27.34
C ASN A 139 -1.79 -16.16 -27.97
N GLN A 140 -2.76 -15.34 -27.58
CA GLN A 140 -4.04 -15.19 -28.26
C GLN A 140 -3.92 -14.02 -29.25
N LEU A 141 -4.01 -14.32 -30.54
CA LEU A 141 -3.94 -13.35 -31.63
C LEU A 141 -5.32 -13.10 -32.22
N ASP A 142 -5.52 -11.88 -32.71
CA ASP A 142 -6.63 -11.56 -33.61
C ASP A 142 -6.47 -12.31 -34.92
N LEU A 143 -7.56 -12.92 -35.41
CA LEU A 143 -7.53 -13.77 -36.58
C LEU A 143 -7.20 -12.99 -37.87
N ALA A 144 -7.66 -11.74 -37.98
CA ALA A 144 -7.50 -10.92 -39.19
C ALA A 144 -6.15 -10.18 -39.22
N THR A 145 -5.75 -9.61 -38.09
CA THR A 145 -4.59 -8.69 -38.00
C THR A 145 -3.32 -9.35 -37.47
N ASN A 146 -3.40 -10.56 -36.90
CA ASN A 146 -2.31 -11.19 -36.13
C ASN A 146 -1.83 -10.35 -34.92
N HIS A 147 -2.56 -9.31 -34.51
CA HIS A 147 -2.22 -8.55 -33.31
C HIS A 147 -2.42 -9.38 -32.04
N ILE A 148 -1.51 -9.25 -31.08
CA ILE A 148 -1.60 -9.95 -29.79
C ILE A 148 -2.73 -9.34 -28.95
N LEU A 149 -3.80 -10.10 -28.74
CA LEU A 149 -4.91 -9.75 -27.86
C LEU A 149 -4.59 -10.08 -26.40
N ALA A 150 -3.86 -11.17 -26.14
CA ALA A 150 -3.46 -11.61 -24.81
C ALA A 150 -2.22 -12.50 -24.88
N SER A 151 -1.40 -12.48 -23.84
CA SER A 151 -0.31 -13.45 -23.64
C SER A 151 -0.49 -14.14 -22.28
N TYR A 152 -0.43 -15.46 -22.29
CA TYR A 152 -0.49 -16.32 -21.11
C TYR A 152 0.90 -16.90 -20.88
N TYR A 153 1.71 -16.25 -20.05
CA TYR A 153 3.08 -16.70 -19.79
C TYR A 153 3.08 -18.00 -19.00
N TYR A 154 3.95 -18.94 -19.37
CA TYR A 154 3.99 -20.26 -18.74
C TYR A 154 4.24 -20.18 -17.24
N LYS A 155 5.04 -19.20 -16.78
CA LYS A 155 5.31 -18.96 -15.35
C LYS A 155 4.06 -18.61 -14.54
N ASP A 156 3.02 -18.09 -15.19
CA ASP A 156 1.77 -17.66 -14.56
C ASP A 156 0.62 -18.68 -14.77
N ILE A 157 0.87 -19.80 -15.47
CA ILE A 157 -0.10 -20.87 -15.70
C ILE A 157 -0.04 -21.87 -14.54
N GLU A 158 -1.15 -21.98 -13.80
CA GLU A 158 -1.32 -22.91 -12.68
C GLU A 158 -1.67 -24.32 -13.17
N GLY A 159 -2.35 -24.41 -14.31
CA GLY A 159 -2.64 -25.69 -14.96
C GLY A 159 -3.52 -25.57 -16.19
N MET A 160 -3.85 -26.73 -16.76
CA MET A 160 -4.76 -26.88 -17.89
C MET A 160 -5.75 -28.02 -17.61
N ALA A 161 -6.98 -27.88 -18.13
CA ALA A 161 -8.00 -28.93 -18.08
C ALA A 161 -8.69 -29.06 -19.42
N GLU A 162 -9.22 -30.25 -19.70
CA GLU A 162 -10.12 -30.48 -20.83
C GLU A 162 -11.57 -30.17 -20.43
N VAL A 163 -12.39 -29.77 -21.40
CA VAL A 163 -13.83 -29.54 -21.19
C VAL A 163 -14.61 -30.61 -21.93
N LYS A 164 -15.15 -31.60 -21.20
CA LYS A 164 -15.66 -32.87 -21.77
C LYS A 164 -16.90 -32.72 -22.65
N ASP A 165 -17.71 -31.72 -22.36
CA ASP A 165 -18.97 -31.37 -23.04
C ASP A 165 -18.82 -30.21 -24.03
N TYR A 166 -17.57 -29.81 -24.34
CA TYR A 166 -17.28 -28.73 -25.28
C TYR A 166 -16.24 -29.19 -26.31
N ALA A 167 -16.67 -29.44 -27.55
CA ALA A 167 -15.83 -30.06 -28.59
C ALA A 167 -14.50 -29.32 -28.81
N GLY A 168 -13.38 -30.04 -28.65
CA GLY A 168 -12.02 -29.47 -28.75
C GLY A 168 -11.68 -28.47 -27.64
N GLY A 169 -12.48 -28.42 -26.57
CA GLY A 169 -12.42 -27.46 -25.48
C GLY A 169 -11.31 -27.75 -24.48
N PHE A 170 -10.57 -26.71 -24.11
CA PHE A 170 -9.61 -26.76 -23.03
C PHE A 170 -9.53 -25.42 -22.31
N VAL A 171 -9.26 -25.46 -21.01
CA VAL A 171 -9.03 -24.28 -20.18
C VAL A 171 -7.56 -24.12 -19.86
N VAL A 172 -7.11 -22.86 -19.89
CA VAL A 172 -5.84 -22.44 -19.28
C VAL A 172 -6.18 -21.74 -17.97
N VAL A 173 -5.70 -22.29 -16.86
CA VAL A 173 -5.86 -21.75 -15.51
C VAL A 173 -4.63 -20.90 -15.19
N CYS A 174 -4.81 -19.61 -14.91
CA CYS A 174 -3.69 -18.71 -14.71
C CYS A 174 -4.03 -17.53 -13.78
N GLY A 175 -2.98 -16.80 -13.37
CA GLY A 175 -3.12 -15.49 -12.74
C GLY A 175 -3.01 -15.47 -11.22
N GLY A 176 -2.65 -16.58 -10.56
CA GLY A 176 -2.34 -16.67 -9.13
C GLY A 176 -3.56 -17.01 -8.24
N PHE A 177 -4.75 -17.06 -8.82
CA PHE A 177 -6.00 -17.31 -8.10
C PHE A 177 -6.95 -18.27 -8.82
N GLY A 178 -6.46 -19.02 -9.80
CA GLY A 178 -7.25 -20.04 -10.49
C GLY A 178 -8.19 -19.49 -11.56
N ARG A 179 -7.92 -18.32 -12.14
CA ARG A 179 -8.78 -17.77 -13.21
C ARG A 179 -8.71 -18.66 -14.44
N MET A 180 -9.86 -19.05 -14.97
CA MET A 180 -9.95 -19.95 -16.12
C MET A 180 -10.18 -19.19 -17.42
N HIS A 181 -9.47 -19.62 -18.46
CA HIS A 181 -9.62 -19.12 -19.83
C HIS A 181 -9.92 -20.28 -20.77
N LEU A 182 -11.18 -20.39 -21.21
CA LEU A 182 -11.63 -21.43 -22.14
C LEU A 182 -11.32 -21.10 -23.60
N PHE A 183 -10.77 -22.07 -24.32
CA PHE A 183 -10.53 -22.08 -25.75
C PHE A 183 -11.06 -23.38 -26.37
N ALA A 184 -11.35 -23.39 -27.67
CA ALA A 184 -11.59 -24.61 -28.43
C ALA A 184 -10.78 -24.64 -29.72
N SER A 185 -10.18 -25.78 -30.04
CA SER A 185 -9.46 -26.02 -31.30
C SER A 185 -9.55 -27.49 -31.68
N THR A 186 -9.51 -27.79 -32.97
CA THR A 186 -9.37 -29.17 -33.47
C THR A 186 -8.04 -29.79 -33.04
N ASN A 187 -7.02 -28.96 -32.78
CA ASN A 187 -5.68 -29.38 -32.41
C ASN A 187 -5.40 -29.17 -30.91
N SER A 188 -6.44 -29.21 -30.06
CA SER A 188 -6.32 -28.91 -28.63
C SER A 188 -5.23 -29.75 -27.92
N ASN A 189 -5.12 -31.04 -28.25
CA ASN A 189 -4.10 -31.93 -27.69
C ASN A 189 -2.67 -31.52 -28.09
N GLU A 190 -2.47 -31.17 -29.36
CA GLU A 190 -1.17 -30.72 -29.87
C GLU A 190 -0.77 -29.38 -29.22
N VAL A 191 -1.70 -28.42 -29.13
CA VAL A 191 -1.48 -27.13 -28.47
C VAL A 191 -1.03 -27.33 -27.02
N ARG A 192 -1.79 -28.12 -26.24
CA ARG A 192 -1.47 -28.41 -24.84
C ARG A 192 -0.11 -29.08 -24.68
N GLN A 193 0.18 -30.11 -25.48
CA GLN A 193 1.46 -30.81 -25.42
C GLN A 193 2.62 -29.87 -25.76
N LYS A 194 2.45 -29.03 -26.80
CA LYS A 194 3.49 -28.09 -27.21
C LYS A 194 3.77 -27.03 -26.15
N MET A 195 2.74 -26.54 -25.46
CA MET A 195 2.92 -25.62 -24.33
C MET A 195 3.76 -26.26 -23.22
N ILE A 196 3.50 -27.53 -22.88
CA ILE A 196 4.26 -28.28 -21.87
C ILE A 196 5.73 -28.39 -22.31
N ASP A 197 5.98 -28.82 -23.55
CA ASP A 197 7.32 -28.98 -24.10
C ASP A 197 8.11 -27.66 -24.06
N MET A 198 7.47 -26.55 -24.45
CA MET A 198 8.08 -25.22 -24.46
C MET A 198 8.37 -24.72 -23.04
N ALA A 199 7.43 -24.88 -22.11
CA ALA A 199 7.61 -24.49 -20.72
C ALA A 199 8.79 -25.23 -20.06
N VAL A 200 8.92 -26.54 -20.29
CA VAL A 200 10.04 -27.33 -19.78
C VAL A 200 11.35 -26.92 -20.45
N LYS A 201 11.37 -26.79 -21.78
CA LYS A 201 12.59 -26.51 -22.53
C LYS A 201 13.17 -25.12 -22.27
N TYR A 202 12.33 -24.10 -22.25
CA TYR A 202 12.78 -22.69 -22.26
C TYR A 202 12.66 -21.99 -20.90
N ILE A 203 11.74 -22.41 -20.04
CA ILE A 203 11.52 -21.79 -18.71
C ILE A 203 11.99 -22.74 -17.59
N GLY A 204 11.98 -24.05 -17.85
CA GLY A 204 12.39 -25.07 -16.88
C GLY A 204 11.31 -25.37 -15.83
N ILE A 205 10.03 -25.23 -16.20
CA ILE A 205 8.86 -25.48 -15.34
C ILE A 205 7.92 -26.49 -15.99
N GLY A 206 7.20 -27.26 -15.18
CA GLY A 206 6.12 -28.13 -15.64
C GLY A 206 4.77 -27.43 -15.53
N ILE A 207 3.92 -27.58 -16.55
CA ILE A 207 2.52 -27.14 -16.48
C ILE A 207 1.68 -28.33 -16.04
N ARG A 208 0.91 -28.16 -14.96
CA ARG A 208 0.02 -29.20 -14.45
C ARG A 208 -1.15 -29.42 -15.42
N VAL A 209 -1.42 -30.67 -15.78
CA VAL A 209 -2.64 -31.06 -16.50
C VAL A 209 -3.56 -31.77 -15.52
N LEU A 210 -4.79 -31.28 -15.37
CA LEU A 210 -5.80 -31.93 -14.54
C LEU A 210 -6.22 -33.25 -15.21
N LYS A 211 -6.27 -34.32 -14.41
CA LYS A 211 -6.63 -35.66 -14.89
C LYS A 211 -8.10 -35.74 -15.25
N ASP A 212 -8.95 -35.16 -14.40
CA ASP A 212 -10.39 -35.17 -14.60
C ASP A 212 -10.81 -33.95 -15.44
N PRO A 213 -11.52 -34.17 -16.55
CA PRO A 213 -12.05 -33.07 -17.36
C PRO A 213 -13.22 -32.38 -16.64
N ILE A 214 -13.33 -31.07 -16.84
CA ILE A 214 -14.42 -30.26 -16.31
C ILE A 214 -15.57 -30.17 -17.32
N THR A 215 -16.75 -29.77 -16.87
CA THR A 215 -17.90 -29.39 -17.70
C THR A 215 -17.86 -27.90 -18.07
N LEU A 216 -18.66 -27.50 -19.05
CA LEU A 216 -18.89 -26.10 -19.38
C LEU A 216 -19.56 -25.36 -18.21
N ASP A 217 -20.51 -26.01 -17.52
CA ASP A 217 -21.20 -25.43 -16.37
C ASP A 217 -20.27 -25.17 -15.19
N GLU A 218 -19.37 -26.12 -14.88
CA GLU A 218 -18.31 -25.93 -13.88
C GLU A 218 -17.38 -24.78 -14.28
N PHE A 219 -17.02 -24.67 -15.56
CA PHE A 219 -16.26 -23.52 -16.04
C PHE A 219 -17.01 -22.21 -15.82
N ILE A 220 -18.29 -22.10 -16.19
CA ILE A 220 -19.08 -20.86 -16.01
C ILE A 220 -19.13 -20.47 -14.54
N ALA A 221 -19.40 -21.44 -13.65
CA ALA A 221 -19.50 -21.23 -12.21
C ALA A 221 -18.16 -20.84 -11.57
N GLN A 222 -17.02 -21.30 -12.10
CA GLN A 222 -15.70 -21.14 -11.48
C GLN A 222 -14.69 -20.33 -12.32
N ARG A 223 -15.13 -19.68 -13.41
CA ARG A 223 -14.21 -18.98 -14.34
C ARG A 223 -13.37 -17.89 -13.69
N LEU A 224 -13.84 -17.31 -12.57
CA LEU A 224 -13.13 -16.29 -11.79
C LEU A 224 -12.23 -16.89 -10.70
N GLY A 225 -12.09 -18.22 -10.66
CA GLY A 225 -11.26 -18.92 -9.69
C GLY A 225 -11.80 -18.80 -8.27
N LYS A 226 -10.90 -18.58 -7.31
CA LYS A 226 -11.21 -18.43 -5.87
C LYS A 226 -12.21 -17.31 -5.56
N TYR A 227 -12.39 -16.36 -6.49
CA TYR A 227 -13.23 -15.18 -6.32
C TYR A 227 -14.55 -15.27 -7.09
N SER A 228 -15.05 -16.49 -7.33
CA SER A 228 -16.34 -16.70 -8.01
C SER A 228 -17.54 -16.59 -7.07
N GLY A 229 -17.35 -16.53 -5.75
CA GLY A 229 -18.42 -16.40 -4.75
C GLY A 229 -18.98 -14.98 -4.62
N ASP A 230 -20.20 -14.87 -4.11
CA ASP A 230 -21.01 -13.64 -4.04
C ASP A 230 -20.31 -12.46 -3.36
N GLU A 231 -19.62 -12.73 -2.25
CA GLU A 231 -18.84 -11.75 -1.49
C GLU A 231 -17.72 -11.08 -2.32
N CYS A 232 -17.18 -11.78 -3.32
CA CYS A 232 -16.12 -11.26 -4.18
C CYS A 232 -16.65 -10.50 -5.40
N ILE A 233 -17.91 -10.75 -5.79
CA ILE A 233 -18.50 -10.18 -7.01
C ILE A 233 -19.54 -9.09 -6.75
N THR A 234 -20.07 -8.99 -5.52
CA THR A 234 -21.01 -7.94 -5.12
C THR A 234 -20.30 -6.59 -5.07
N SER A 235 -20.89 -5.59 -5.72
CA SER A 235 -20.27 -4.27 -5.90
C SER A 235 -20.67 -3.33 -4.76
N ILE A 236 -19.69 -2.71 -4.12
CA ILE A 236 -19.86 -1.76 -3.00
C ILE A 236 -19.83 -0.32 -3.51
N SER A 237 -18.99 -0.07 -4.50
CA SER A 237 -18.93 1.19 -5.23
C SER A 237 -18.68 0.94 -6.70
N GLU A 238 -19.24 1.80 -7.54
CA GLU A 238 -19.23 1.68 -8.98
C GLU A 238 -18.84 3.01 -9.61
N PHE A 239 -17.99 2.93 -10.64
CA PHE A 239 -17.53 4.09 -11.39
C PHE A 239 -17.68 3.81 -12.89
N SER A 240 -18.26 4.77 -13.63
CA SER A 240 -18.30 4.71 -15.08
C SER A 240 -16.93 5.07 -15.65
N ILE A 241 -16.30 4.16 -16.41
CA ILE A 241 -14.97 4.36 -16.98
C ILE A 241 -14.94 3.99 -18.47
N HIS A 242 -13.86 4.39 -19.14
CA HIS A 242 -13.50 3.86 -20.45
C HIS A 242 -12.17 3.13 -20.37
N LYS A 243 -12.17 1.86 -20.74
CA LYS A 243 -10.97 1.02 -20.78
C LYS A 243 -10.19 1.31 -22.05
N VAL A 244 -8.96 1.76 -21.88
CA VAL A 244 -8.03 1.98 -22.98
C VAL A 244 -7.27 0.68 -23.22
N HIS A 245 -7.53 0.02 -24.35
CA HIS A 245 -6.85 -1.21 -24.74
C HIS A 245 -6.60 -1.23 -26.24
N SER A 246 -5.61 -0.47 -26.68
CA SER A 246 -5.24 -0.29 -28.10
C SER A 246 -4.99 -1.61 -28.84
N GLY A 247 -4.53 -2.66 -28.16
CA GLY A 247 -4.32 -3.98 -28.77
C GLY A 247 -5.59 -4.80 -29.06
N ARG A 248 -6.76 -4.41 -28.55
CA ARG A 248 -8.04 -5.15 -28.74
C ARG A 248 -9.14 -4.30 -29.35
N HIS A 249 -9.11 -3.00 -29.12
CA HIS A 249 -10.14 -2.07 -29.54
C HIS A 249 -9.49 -0.82 -30.12
N GLN A 250 -10.01 -0.34 -31.24
CA GLN A 250 -9.59 0.94 -31.83
C GLN A 250 -9.99 2.12 -30.92
N GLU A 251 -11.15 2.01 -30.27
CA GLU A 251 -11.68 3.03 -29.36
C GLU A 251 -11.79 2.53 -27.91
N PRO A 252 -11.60 3.42 -26.92
CA PRO A 252 -11.81 3.10 -25.50
C PRO A 252 -13.21 2.53 -25.23
N GLN A 253 -13.26 1.42 -24.49
CA GLN A 253 -14.51 0.69 -24.25
C GLN A 253 -15.17 1.11 -22.95
N ARG A 254 -16.44 1.53 -22.99
CA ARG A 254 -17.21 1.86 -21.78
C ARG A 254 -17.38 0.63 -20.88
N ARG A 255 -17.04 0.75 -19.60
CA ARG A 255 -17.24 -0.29 -18.56
C ARG A 255 -17.70 0.34 -17.25
N THR A 256 -18.34 -0.46 -16.42
CA THR A 256 -18.58 -0.12 -15.01
C THR A 256 -17.48 -0.77 -14.18
N LEU A 257 -16.60 0.03 -13.60
CA LEU A 257 -15.56 -0.45 -12.70
C LEU A 257 -16.12 -0.54 -11.29
N CYS A 258 -16.10 -1.74 -10.72
CA CYS A 258 -16.75 -2.02 -9.44
C CYS A 258 -15.73 -2.48 -8.41
N LEU A 259 -15.83 -1.97 -7.19
CA LEU A 259 -15.05 -2.41 -6.04
C LEU A 259 -15.90 -3.33 -5.18
N SER A 260 -15.47 -4.57 -5.00
CA SER A 260 -15.92 -5.47 -3.92
C SER A 260 -14.88 -5.47 -2.80
N ASP A 261 -15.11 -6.24 -1.73
CA ASP A 261 -14.22 -6.33 -0.57
C ASP A 261 -12.83 -6.81 -0.86
N THR A 262 -12.72 -7.74 -1.79
CA THR A 262 -11.46 -8.38 -2.12
C THR A 262 -11.04 -8.12 -3.55
N CYS A 263 -11.92 -7.58 -4.41
CA CYS A 263 -11.71 -7.53 -5.85
C CYS A 263 -12.07 -6.19 -6.52
N LEU A 264 -11.39 -5.95 -7.64
CA LEU A 264 -11.74 -4.96 -8.65
C LEU A 264 -12.34 -5.67 -9.86
N LEU A 265 -13.57 -5.29 -10.24
CA LEU A 265 -14.31 -5.89 -11.34
C LEU A 265 -14.52 -4.89 -12.48
N GLU A 266 -14.48 -5.39 -13.71
CA GLU A 266 -15.02 -4.69 -14.86
C GLU A 266 -16.34 -5.36 -15.25
N ARG A 267 -17.43 -4.60 -15.26
CA ARG A 267 -18.74 -5.03 -15.75
C ARG A 267 -19.09 -4.37 -17.07
N ASP A 268 -19.82 -5.11 -17.87
CA ASP A 268 -20.48 -4.57 -19.05
C ASP A 268 -21.67 -3.70 -18.62
N PRO A 269 -21.77 -2.43 -19.03
CA PRO A 269 -22.84 -1.54 -18.58
C PRO A 269 -24.24 -1.95 -19.03
N GLN A 270 -24.37 -2.73 -20.12
CA GLN A 270 -25.67 -3.10 -20.68
C GLN A 270 -26.24 -4.36 -20.03
N THR A 271 -25.42 -5.39 -19.89
CA THR A 271 -25.84 -6.70 -19.37
C THR A 271 -25.51 -6.89 -17.88
N TYR A 272 -24.74 -5.97 -17.29
CA TYR A 272 -24.15 -6.08 -15.96
C TYR A 272 -23.23 -7.32 -15.78
N SER A 273 -22.90 -8.01 -16.87
CA SER A 273 -22.04 -9.20 -16.86
C SER A 273 -20.61 -8.85 -16.47
N ILE A 274 -19.97 -9.74 -15.70
CA ILE A 274 -18.57 -9.57 -15.31
C ILE A 274 -17.68 -9.87 -16.53
N CYS A 275 -17.00 -8.85 -17.03
CA CYS A 275 -16.01 -8.97 -18.10
C CYS A 275 -14.70 -9.58 -17.57
N THR A 276 -14.27 -9.11 -16.41
CA THR A 276 -13.05 -9.56 -15.74
C THR A 276 -13.05 -9.14 -14.28
N LEU A 277 -12.27 -9.87 -13.48
CA LEU A 277 -12.03 -9.61 -12.06
C LEU A 277 -10.51 -9.67 -11.78
N ARG A 278 -10.05 -8.84 -10.84
CA ARG A 278 -8.69 -8.87 -10.29
C ARG A 278 -8.74 -8.70 -8.76
N PRO A 279 -7.95 -9.45 -7.99
CA PRO A 279 -7.83 -9.23 -6.55
C PRO A 279 -7.26 -7.85 -6.25
N LEU A 280 -7.76 -7.18 -5.20
CA LEU A 280 -7.23 -5.92 -4.71
C LEU A 280 -5.83 -6.10 -4.12
N ALA A 281 -5.58 -7.23 -3.45
CA ALA A 281 -4.27 -7.56 -2.91
C ALA A 281 -3.15 -7.62 -3.98
N ASP A 282 -3.50 -7.89 -5.24
CA ASP A 282 -2.54 -7.97 -6.36
C ASP A 282 -2.16 -6.59 -6.93
N VAL A 283 -2.79 -5.50 -6.48
CA VAL A 283 -2.47 -4.14 -6.94
C VAL A 283 -1.12 -3.71 -6.38
N PHE A 284 -0.17 -3.43 -7.26
CA PHE A 284 1.17 -2.96 -6.88
C PHE A 284 1.21 -1.44 -6.68
N ALA A 285 0.70 -0.68 -7.66
CA ALA A 285 0.67 0.78 -7.62
C ALA A 285 -0.45 1.34 -8.49
N LEU A 286 -0.87 2.56 -8.17
CA LEU A 286 -1.84 3.34 -8.94
C LEU A 286 -1.14 4.53 -9.59
N VAL A 287 -1.20 4.65 -10.91
CA VAL A 287 -0.54 5.73 -11.64
C VAL A 287 -1.56 6.78 -12.05
N ARG A 288 -1.47 7.97 -11.46
CA ARG A 288 -2.26 9.15 -11.79
C ARG A 288 -1.52 9.96 -12.85
N SER A 289 -2.03 10.00 -14.09
CA SER A 289 -1.36 10.74 -15.17
C SER A 289 -1.36 12.25 -14.92
N GLN A 290 -0.23 12.91 -15.17
CA GLN A 290 -0.15 14.37 -15.22
C GLN A 290 -0.72 14.92 -16.53
N ASP A 291 -0.34 14.30 -17.64
CA ASP A 291 -0.64 14.83 -18.98
C ASP A 291 -2.14 14.72 -19.33
N ASN A 292 -2.86 13.78 -18.71
CA ASN A 292 -4.28 13.60 -18.93
C ASN A 292 -5.03 13.47 -17.58
N PRO A 293 -5.91 14.44 -17.23
CA PRO A 293 -6.61 14.48 -15.94
C PRO A 293 -7.63 13.35 -15.75
N GLN A 294 -8.01 12.63 -16.80
CA GLN A 294 -8.92 11.49 -16.72
C GLN A 294 -8.18 10.15 -16.70
N LEU A 295 -6.93 10.11 -17.18
CA LEU A 295 -6.17 8.88 -17.38
C LEU A 295 -5.54 8.39 -16.08
N PHE A 296 -5.70 7.09 -15.82
CA PHE A 296 -4.97 6.39 -14.77
C PHE A 296 -4.61 4.96 -15.18
N ASN A 297 -3.62 4.39 -14.49
CA ASN A 297 -3.24 2.99 -14.65
C ASN A 297 -3.28 2.26 -13.31
N VAL A 298 -3.68 1.00 -13.36
CA VAL A 298 -3.53 0.04 -12.25
C VAL A 298 -2.41 -0.92 -12.63
N GLU A 299 -1.31 -0.87 -11.89
CA GLU A 299 -0.18 -1.79 -12.02
C GLU A 299 -0.37 -2.96 -11.06
N TYR A 300 -0.21 -4.20 -11.54
CA TYR A 300 -0.35 -5.41 -10.74
C TYR A 300 1.00 -6.07 -10.45
N ILE A 301 1.10 -6.84 -9.37
CA ILE A 301 2.33 -7.53 -8.94
C ILE A 301 2.89 -8.52 -9.97
N ASN A 302 2.05 -9.02 -10.88
CA ASN A 302 2.47 -9.89 -11.98
C ASN A 302 3.03 -9.12 -13.19
N GLY A 303 3.10 -7.79 -13.11
CA GLY A 303 3.60 -6.90 -14.16
C GLY A 303 2.55 -6.45 -15.18
N GLN A 304 1.31 -6.92 -15.08
CA GLN A 304 0.25 -6.42 -15.95
C GLN A 304 -0.13 -4.99 -15.57
N VAL A 305 -0.48 -4.21 -16.59
CA VAL A 305 -0.98 -2.85 -16.43
C VAL A 305 -2.35 -2.76 -17.10
N ARG A 306 -3.31 -2.11 -16.42
CA ARG A 306 -4.62 -1.79 -16.96
C ARG A 306 -4.81 -0.28 -16.99
N THR A 307 -5.18 0.24 -18.16
CA THR A 307 -5.29 1.67 -18.42
C THR A 307 -6.75 2.05 -18.61
N TYR A 308 -7.16 3.13 -17.95
CA TYR A 308 -8.54 3.59 -17.96
C TYR A 308 -8.60 5.12 -18.01
N THR A 309 -9.70 5.65 -18.53
CA THR A 309 -10.08 7.05 -18.34
C THR A 309 -11.39 7.15 -17.54
N ALA A 310 -11.46 8.11 -16.63
CA ALA A 310 -12.64 8.40 -15.81
C ALA A 310 -12.80 9.91 -15.60
N THR A 311 -14.04 10.40 -15.60
CA THR A 311 -14.35 11.79 -15.26
C THR A 311 -13.96 12.12 -13.82
N ASP A 312 -14.29 11.22 -12.90
CA ASP A 312 -14.05 11.36 -11.46
C ASP A 312 -12.81 10.57 -11.03
N ARG A 313 -11.74 10.62 -11.84
CA ARG A 313 -10.52 9.81 -11.67
C ARG A 313 -9.99 9.84 -10.24
N ASP A 314 -9.82 11.01 -9.66
CA ASP A 314 -9.19 11.14 -8.33
C ASP A 314 -10.09 10.59 -7.22
N ALA A 315 -11.41 10.68 -7.36
CA ALA A 315 -12.33 10.06 -6.41
C ALA A 315 -12.32 8.53 -6.52
N LEU A 316 -12.27 8.00 -7.74
CA LEU A 316 -12.09 6.57 -8.00
C LEU A 316 -10.77 6.08 -7.40
N LEU A 317 -9.66 6.80 -7.64
CA LEU A 317 -8.35 6.45 -7.08
C LEU A 317 -8.35 6.49 -5.55
N ALA A 318 -9.03 7.45 -4.92
CA ALA A 318 -9.17 7.48 -3.47
C ALA A 318 -9.94 6.25 -2.94
N SER A 319 -11.03 5.85 -3.59
CA SER A 319 -11.78 4.64 -3.23
C SER A 319 -10.98 3.35 -3.44
N LEU A 320 -10.26 3.27 -4.56
CA LEU A 320 -9.42 2.11 -4.88
C LEU A 320 -8.23 2.01 -3.92
N LEU A 321 -7.59 3.12 -3.57
CA LEU A 321 -6.49 3.15 -2.62
C LEU A 321 -6.93 2.64 -1.24
N ASP A 322 -8.04 3.16 -0.71
CA ASP A 322 -8.62 2.69 0.55
C ASP A 322 -9.03 1.21 0.47
N GLY A 323 -9.69 0.80 -0.62
CA GLY A 323 -10.09 -0.59 -0.83
C GLY A 323 -8.92 -1.58 -0.83
N VAL A 324 -7.82 -1.24 -1.51
CA VAL A 324 -6.61 -2.09 -1.53
C VAL A 324 -5.92 -2.14 -0.16
N ARG A 325 -5.86 -1.01 0.56
CA ARG A 325 -5.31 -0.98 1.93
C ARG A 325 -6.18 -1.80 2.90
N ALA A 326 -7.50 -1.71 2.77
CA ALA A 326 -8.46 -2.47 3.56
C ALA A 326 -8.36 -3.99 3.31
N SER A 327 -8.01 -4.41 2.09
CA SER A 327 -7.75 -5.83 1.78
C SER A 327 -6.42 -6.36 2.35
N GLY A 328 -5.69 -5.56 3.13
CA GLY A 328 -4.44 -5.93 3.79
C GLY A 328 -3.16 -5.56 3.03
N ASN A 329 -3.27 -5.01 1.81
CA ASN A 329 -2.10 -4.56 1.05
C ASN A 329 -1.71 -3.14 1.47
N ARG A 330 -0.72 -3.03 2.35
CA ARG A 330 -0.20 -1.75 2.87
C ARG A 330 0.78 -1.04 1.93
N ASP A 331 1.19 -1.70 0.84
CA ASP A 331 2.22 -1.21 -0.09
C ASP A 331 1.67 -0.41 -1.27
N VAL A 332 0.35 -0.44 -1.47
CA VAL A 332 -0.29 0.36 -2.51
C VAL A 332 -0.09 1.86 -2.25
N HIS A 333 0.22 2.57 -3.32
CA HIS A 333 0.40 4.02 -3.32
C HIS A 333 0.00 4.60 -4.68
N VAL A 334 -0.33 5.89 -4.67
CA VAL A 334 -0.56 6.66 -5.90
C VAL A 334 0.73 7.39 -6.27
N LYS A 335 1.08 7.36 -7.56
CA LYS A 335 2.27 7.99 -8.12
C LYS A 335 2.00 8.64 -9.47
N MET A 336 2.88 9.54 -9.91
CA MET A 336 2.67 10.32 -11.14
C MET A 336 3.19 9.64 -12.40
N VAL A 337 4.17 8.74 -12.23
CA VAL A 337 4.87 8.06 -13.33
C VAL A 337 4.81 6.54 -13.17
N PRO A 338 4.67 5.75 -14.25
CA PRO A 338 4.73 4.28 -14.17
C PRO A 338 5.96 3.74 -13.44
N THR A 339 5.86 2.54 -12.90
CA THR A 339 6.99 1.91 -12.21
C THR A 339 8.11 1.57 -13.18
N PRO A 340 9.33 2.12 -12.99
CA PRO A 340 10.44 1.88 -13.89
C PRO A 340 10.99 0.46 -13.68
N ARG A 341 10.44 -0.52 -14.43
CA ARG A 341 10.80 -1.95 -14.32
C ARG A 341 12.29 -2.22 -14.50
N GLY A 342 12.99 -1.46 -15.34
CA GLY A 342 14.44 -1.54 -15.49
C GLY A 342 15.25 -1.06 -14.28
N LYS A 343 14.63 -0.31 -13.37
CA LYS A 343 15.25 0.18 -12.12
C LYS A 343 14.94 -0.74 -10.93
N ARG A 344 13.94 -1.62 -11.02
CA ARG A 344 13.60 -2.68 -10.04
C ARG A 344 14.53 -3.89 -10.21
N ILE A 345 15.13 -4.35 -9.12
CA ILE A 345 16.01 -5.53 -9.05
C ILE A 345 15.19 -6.73 -8.53
N GLY A 346 14.43 -7.35 -9.43
CA GLY A 346 13.58 -8.51 -9.15
C GLY A 346 12.11 -8.35 -9.61
N PRO A 347 11.27 -9.39 -9.43
CA PRO A 347 9.83 -9.30 -9.66
C PRO A 347 9.14 -8.27 -8.76
N LEU A 348 7.98 -7.75 -9.17
CA LEU A 348 7.19 -6.83 -8.34
C LEU A 348 6.50 -7.54 -7.16
N SER A 349 6.25 -8.85 -7.27
CA SER A 349 5.59 -9.66 -6.24
C SER A 349 6.51 -10.07 -5.07
N VAL A 350 7.81 -9.88 -5.20
CA VAL A 350 8.80 -10.31 -4.19
C VAL A 350 9.57 -9.08 -3.71
N PRO A 351 9.82 -8.91 -2.41
CA PRO A 351 10.70 -7.85 -1.92
C PRO A 351 12.17 -8.07 -2.32
N VAL A 352 13.00 -7.03 -2.20
CA VAL A 352 14.45 -7.17 -2.43
C VAL A 352 15.17 -7.85 -1.27
N GLU A 353 16.31 -8.49 -1.56
CA GLU A 353 17.24 -8.98 -0.54
C GLU A 353 17.81 -7.81 0.30
N GLU A 354 18.13 -8.07 1.58
CA GLU A 354 18.72 -7.09 2.52
C GLU A 354 19.92 -6.33 1.95
N GLU A 355 20.82 -7.04 1.25
CA GLU A 355 22.01 -6.44 0.65
C GLU A 355 21.63 -5.40 -0.41
N THR A 356 20.57 -5.65 -1.18
CA THR A 356 20.07 -4.73 -2.22
C THR A 356 19.39 -3.50 -1.59
N GLU A 357 18.59 -3.70 -0.54
CA GLU A 357 18.02 -2.60 0.24
C GLU A 357 19.13 -1.68 0.80
N SER A 358 20.18 -2.29 1.37
CA SER A 358 21.33 -1.58 1.93
C SER A 358 22.12 -0.81 0.86
N HIS A 359 22.29 -1.39 -0.33
CA HIS A 359 22.90 -0.69 -1.46
C HIS A 359 22.14 0.58 -1.84
N HIS A 360 20.81 0.53 -1.93
CA HIS A 360 20.01 1.72 -2.29
C HIS A 360 20.03 2.80 -1.22
N LEU A 361 20.12 2.45 0.06
CA LEU A 361 20.36 3.43 1.14
C LEU A 361 21.72 4.13 0.98
N ARG A 362 22.77 3.38 0.61
CA ARG A 362 24.09 3.96 0.34
C ARG A 362 24.10 4.80 -0.93
N PHE A 363 23.32 4.44 -1.95
CA PHE A 363 23.23 5.22 -3.18
C PHE A 363 22.62 6.59 -2.97
N LEU A 364 21.59 6.71 -2.11
CA LEU A 364 21.06 8.03 -1.73
C LEU A 364 22.17 8.93 -1.15
N GLN A 365 23.08 8.36 -0.36
CA GLN A 365 24.22 9.11 0.16
C GLN A 365 25.25 9.43 -0.92
N GLN A 366 25.57 8.46 -1.79
CA GLN A 366 26.54 8.62 -2.86
C GLN A 366 26.04 7.92 -4.13
N PRO A 367 25.49 8.70 -5.09
CA PRO A 367 24.99 8.16 -6.35
C PRO A 367 26.06 7.29 -7.04
N PRO A 368 25.73 6.06 -7.47
CA PRO A 368 26.71 5.15 -8.04
C PRO A 368 27.05 5.52 -9.48
N GLY A 369 28.35 5.57 -9.79
CA GLY A 369 28.86 5.93 -11.11
C GLY A 369 28.55 7.38 -11.48
N LYS A 370 27.98 7.59 -12.68
CA LYS A 370 27.57 8.93 -13.19
C LYS A 370 26.07 9.19 -13.09
N LYS A 371 25.34 8.44 -12.25
CA LYS A 371 23.88 8.58 -12.12
C LYS A 371 23.50 9.86 -11.40
N SER A 372 22.36 10.44 -11.78
CA SER A 372 21.81 11.60 -11.09
C SER A 372 21.23 11.22 -9.73
N PHE A 373 21.05 12.20 -8.86
CA PHE A 373 20.35 11.99 -7.60
C PHE A 373 18.89 11.59 -7.82
N ALA A 374 18.19 12.21 -8.78
CA ALA A 374 16.82 11.86 -9.16
C ALA A 374 16.70 10.39 -9.59
N GLU A 375 17.59 9.89 -10.46
CA GLU A 375 17.59 8.48 -10.86
C GLU A 375 17.81 7.55 -9.66
N THR A 376 18.60 7.99 -8.69
CA THR A 376 18.87 7.23 -7.47
C THR A 376 17.65 7.15 -6.56
N VAL A 377 16.89 8.24 -6.42
CA VAL A 377 15.61 8.27 -5.71
C VAL A 377 14.59 7.37 -6.40
N GLU A 378 14.50 7.40 -7.73
CA GLU A 378 13.63 6.50 -8.48
C GLU A 378 14.00 5.02 -8.28
N ARG A 379 15.30 4.68 -8.30
CA ARG A 379 15.79 3.33 -8.02
C ARG A 379 15.43 2.90 -6.60
N PHE A 380 15.60 3.78 -5.62
CA PHE A 380 15.19 3.52 -4.24
C PHE A 380 13.69 3.22 -4.17
N ASN A 381 12.84 4.10 -4.70
CA ASN A 381 11.39 3.92 -4.69
C ASN A 381 10.90 2.68 -5.44
N ALA A 382 11.60 2.29 -6.51
CA ALA A 382 11.26 1.09 -7.28
C ALA A 382 11.57 -0.20 -6.49
N ASN A 383 12.49 -0.17 -5.54
CA ASN A 383 12.96 -1.38 -4.85
C ASN A 383 12.53 -1.49 -3.39
N ILE A 384 12.20 -0.37 -2.75
CA ILE A 384 11.75 -0.37 -1.35
C ILE A 384 10.21 -0.35 -1.32
N PRO A 385 9.56 -1.28 -0.59
CA PRO A 385 8.12 -1.30 -0.43
C PRO A 385 7.59 0.04 0.09
N TYR A 386 6.35 0.39 -0.25
CA TYR A 386 5.79 1.65 0.21
C TYR A 386 5.65 1.66 1.74
N SER A 387 5.34 0.51 2.35
CA SER A 387 5.21 0.32 3.80
C SER A 387 6.50 0.59 4.57
N GLY A 388 7.66 0.63 3.90
CA GLY A 388 8.95 0.99 4.48
C GLY A 388 10.04 -0.05 4.22
N LEU A 389 11.18 0.14 4.89
CA LEU A 389 12.32 -0.79 4.85
C LEU A 389 11.99 -2.10 5.57
N LEU A 390 12.35 -3.23 4.96
CA LEU A 390 12.10 -4.56 5.56
C LEU A 390 13.23 -4.98 6.50
N HIS A 391 14.45 -4.47 6.30
CA HIS A 391 15.64 -4.84 7.04
C HIS A 391 16.21 -3.63 7.80
N SER A 392 15.33 -2.91 8.51
CA SER A 392 15.68 -1.68 9.22
C SER A 392 16.29 -1.88 10.62
N VAL A 393 16.33 -3.11 11.13
CA VAL A 393 16.86 -3.43 12.47
C VAL A 393 18.26 -4.00 12.34
N THR A 394 19.23 -3.42 13.05
CA THR A 394 20.60 -3.96 13.15
C THR A 394 20.56 -5.31 13.88
N GLN A 395 21.07 -6.37 13.26
CA GLN A 395 21.22 -7.68 13.93
C GLN A 395 22.38 -7.63 14.94
N ASP A 396 22.28 -8.40 16.03
CA ASP A 396 23.36 -8.50 17.01
C ASP A 396 24.56 -9.27 16.44
N GLY A 397 25.71 -8.60 16.28
CA GLY A 397 26.95 -9.22 15.81
C GLY A 397 28.11 -8.23 15.67
N LEU A 398 29.34 -8.70 15.90
CA LEU A 398 30.58 -7.89 15.87
C LEU A 398 30.87 -7.22 14.50
N PHE A 399 30.23 -7.69 13.43
CA PHE A 399 30.35 -7.16 12.06
C PHE A 399 29.00 -6.72 11.48
N ALA A 400 27.98 -6.53 12.32
CA ALA A 400 26.68 -6.10 11.87
C ALA A 400 26.73 -4.65 11.35
N GLU A 401 26.17 -4.43 10.17
CA GLU A 401 26.07 -3.10 9.59
C GLU A 401 25.09 -2.24 10.39
N ASN A 402 25.51 -1.06 10.85
CA ASN A 402 24.65 -0.15 11.60
C ASN A 402 23.57 0.46 10.68
N LYS A 403 22.40 -0.18 10.64
CA LYS A 403 21.26 0.22 9.80
C LYS A 403 20.71 1.58 10.22
N GLU A 404 20.72 1.91 11.50
CA GLU A 404 20.24 3.21 12.00
C GLU A 404 21.04 4.37 11.38
N LYS A 405 22.37 4.22 11.30
CA LYS A 405 23.25 5.20 10.67
C LYS A 405 22.99 5.34 9.18
N LEU A 406 22.75 4.24 8.46
CA LEU A 406 22.42 4.28 7.03
C LEU A 406 21.11 5.02 6.76
N ILE A 407 20.07 4.72 7.53
CA ILE A 407 18.74 5.35 7.40
C ILE A 407 18.86 6.85 7.66
N THR A 408 19.53 7.22 8.76
CA THR A 408 19.74 8.62 9.12
C THR A 408 20.52 9.37 8.04
N ALA A 409 21.58 8.77 7.50
CA ALA A 409 22.37 9.37 6.42
C ALA A 409 21.59 9.47 5.10
N ALA A 410 20.73 8.50 4.78
CA ALA A 410 19.84 8.56 3.62
C ALA A 410 18.81 9.70 3.75
N LEU A 411 18.22 9.89 4.94
CA LEU A 411 17.32 11.00 5.24
C LEU A 411 18.02 12.35 5.11
N GLN A 412 19.24 12.48 5.65
CA GLN A 412 20.06 13.69 5.49
C GLN A 412 20.35 13.97 4.01
N ALA A 413 20.73 12.95 3.24
CA ALA A 413 21.01 13.12 1.82
C ALA A 413 19.76 13.57 1.03
N LEU A 414 18.58 13.05 1.36
CA LEU A 414 17.32 13.46 0.73
C LEU A 414 16.98 14.93 0.97
N VAL A 415 17.32 15.52 2.11
CA VAL A 415 17.05 16.96 2.36
C VAL A 415 18.20 17.87 1.92
N GLN A 416 19.42 17.35 1.77
CA GLN A 416 20.58 18.14 1.36
C GLN A 416 20.79 18.17 -0.16
N LYS A 417 20.41 17.11 -0.87
CA LYS A 417 20.65 16.93 -2.31
C LYS A 417 19.39 17.07 -3.17
N GLU A 418 18.31 17.58 -2.59
CA GLU A 418 16.99 17.64 -3.21
C GLU A 418 16.84 18.64 -4.37
N GLY A 419 17.79 19.57 -4.53
CA GLY A 419 17.70 20.65 -5.52
C GLY A 419 16.71 21.75 -5.12
N ASP A 420 16.40 22.68 -6.04
CA ASP A 420 15.41 23.72 -5.76
C ASP A 420 13.98 23.19 -5.93
N GLN A 421 13.30 23.00 -4.80
CA GLN A 421 11.93 22.47 -4.74
C GLN A 421 10.91 23.32 -5.52
N SER A 422 11.21 24.60 -5.76
CA SER A 422 10.38 25.50 -6.55
C SER A 422 10.53 25.27 -8.06
N ALA A 423 11.61 24.63 -8.50
CA ALA A 423 12.00 24.52 -9.91
C ALA A 423 12.15 23.08 -10.43
N ILE A 424 12.40 22.09 -9.57
CA ILE A 424 12.49 20.68 -10.00
C ILE A 424 11.17 20.21 -10.63
N SER A 425 11.27 19.13 -11.43
CA SER A 425 10.12 18.52 -12.08
C SER A 425 9.13 18.00 -11.02
N LEU A 426 7.83 18.01 -11.36
CA LEU A 426 6.80 17.53 -10.44
C LEU A 426 6.98 16.04 -10.10
N ALA A 427 7.42 15.23 -11.07
CA ALA A 427 7.71 13.82 -10.88
C ALA A 427 8.89 13.59 -9.92
N ASP A 428 9.97 14.36 -10.04
CA ASP A 428 11.12 14.25 -9.13
C ASP A 428 10.75 14.73 -7.72
N LEU A 429 9.96 15.79 -7.60
CA LEU A 429 9.47 16.31 -6.31
C LEU A 429 8.58 15.28 -5.61
N GLU A 430 7.64 14.67 -6.34
CA GLU A 430 6.80 13.58 -5.83
C GLU A 430 7.63 12.37 -5.42
N ALA A 431 8.59 11.94 -6.24
CA ALA A 431 9.49 10.84 -5.93
C ALA A 431 10.31 11.08 -4.65
N GLN A 432 10.70 12.32 -4.36
CA GLN A 432 11.38 12.65 -3.10
C GLN A 432 10.47 12.46 -1.87
N PHE A 433 9.19 12.85 -1.95
CA PHE A 433 8.22 12.58 -0.87
C PHE A 433 7.94 11.08 -0.70
N GLN A 434 7.83 10.36 -1.82
CA GLN A 434 7.70 8.90 -1.83
C GLN A 434 8.88 8.20 -1.12
N ALA A 435 10.10 8.71 -1.31
CA ALA A 435 11.28 8.17 -0.65
C ALA A 435 11.33 8.53 0.84
N LEU A 436 11.02 9.78 1.18
CA LEU A 436 10.91 10.23 2.58
C LEU A 436 9.88 9.39 3.34
N ARG A 437 8.68 9.18 2.78
CA ARG A 437 7.63 8.35 3.38
C ARG A 437 8.15 6.97 3.73
N ARG A 438 8.83 6.29 2.80
CA ARG A 438 9.39 4.93 2.99
C ARG A 438 10.44 4.89 4.11
N LEU A 439 11.28 5.92 4.22
CA LEU A 439 12.31 5.98 5.27
C LEU A 439 11.71 6.28 6.64
N VAL A 440 10.77 7.24 6.73
CA VAL A 440 10.11 7.58 8.01
C VAL A 440 9.15 6.51 8.50
N ALA A 441 8.77 5.56 7.64
CA ALA A 441 8.02 4.37 8.03
C ALA A 441 8.83 3.39 8.89
N SER A 442 10.17 3.50 8.93
CA SER A 442 11.02 2.75 9.86
C SER A 442 11.06 3.42 11.24
N LYS A 443 11.32 2.66 12.31
CA LYS A 443 11.45 3.20 13.68
C LYS A 443 12.46 4.34 13.77
N VAL A 444 13.62 4.17 13.14
CA VAL A 444 14.70 5.16 13.12
C VAL A 444 14.26 6.40 12.37
N GLY A 445 13.67 6.24 11.18
CA GLY A 445 13.23 7.38 10.38
C GLY A 445 12.06 8.13 11.01
N PHE A 446 11.14 7.44 11.68
CA PHE A 446 10.03 8.05 12.42
C PHE A 446 10.56 8.93 13.56
N ALA A 447 11.56 8.46 14.29
CA ALA A 447 12.19 9.19 15.37
C ALA A 447 13.13 10.32 14.89
N ALA A 448 13.73 10.15 13.71
CA ALA A 448 14.61 11.15 13.10
C ALA A 448 13.91 12.50 12.92
N PHE A 449 12.58 12.53 12.76
CA PHE A 449 11.83 13.78 12.63
C PHE A 449 12.11 14.80 13.75
N THR A 450 12.22 14.35 15.00
CA THR A 450 12.55 15.23 16.13
C THR A 450 13.96 15.05 16.66
N MET A 451 14.62 13.93 16.36
CA MET A 451 15.96 13.63 16.87
C MET A 451 17.10 14.11 15.95
N LEU A 452 16.86 14.19 14.64
CA LEU A 452 17.87 14.58 13.66
C LEU A 452 17.92 16.11 13.52
N PRO A 453 19.05 16.77 13.85
CA PRO A 453 19.13 18.23 13.80
C PRO A 453 18.84 18.80 12.41
N GLY A 454 17.99 19.83 12.34
CA GLY A 454 17.64 20.54 11.09
C GLY A 454 16.71 19.78 10.15
N PHE A 455 16.42 18.51 10.42
CA PHE A 455 15.60 17.67 9.53
C PHE A 455 14.14 18.10 9.54
N ARG A 456 13.57 18.39 10.73
CA ARG A 456 12.22 18.94 10.88
C ARG A 456 12.01 20.20 10.04
N GLU A 457 12.92 21.17 10.16
CA GLU A 457 12.85 22.45 9.47
C GLU A 457 12.94 22.27 7.97
N SER A 458 13.85 21.39 7.51
CA SER A 458 14.03 21.07 6.10
C SER A 458 12.78 20.43 5.50
N VAL A 459 12.21 19.42 6.18
CA VAL A 459 10.95 18.78 5.75
C VAL A 459 9.80 19.78 5.76
N GLY A 460 9.68 20.63 6.78
CA GLY A 460 8.65 21.67 6.84
C GLY A 460 8.74 22.67 5.69
N MET A 461 9.95 23.18 5.39
CA MET A 461 10.17 24.06 4.24
C MET A 461 9.85 23.37 2.92
N LYS A 462 10.24 22.09 2.77
CA LYS A 462 9.94 21.28 1.59
C LYS A 462 8.44 21.15 1.36
N VAL A 463 7.68 20.79 2.39
CA VAL A 463 6.20 20.69 2.31
C VAL A 463 5.60 22.04 1.92
N VAL A 464 5.99 23.14 2.57
CA VAL A 464 5.46 24.47 2.23
C VAL A 464 5.77 24.86 0.78
N LYS A 465 6.98 24.61 0.28
CA LYS A 465 7.34 24.87 -1.12
C LYS A 465 6.54 23.98 -2.09
N ALA A 466 6.32 22.72 -1.74
CA ALA A 466 5.55 21.78 -2.53
C ALA A 466 4.07 22.18 -2.64
N LEU A 467 3.44 22.61 -1.53
CA LEU A 467 2.06 23.11 -1.54
C LEU A 467 1.88 24.34 -2.44
N LYS A 468 2.90 25.21 -2.51
CA LYS A 468 2.92 26.38 -3.40
C LYS A 468 3.06 26.03 -4.88
N ARG A 469 3.35 24.77 -5.23
CA ARG A 469 3.33 24.32 -6.63
C ARG A 469 1.90 24.15 -7.16
N GLU A 470 0.90 24.14 -6.29
CA GLU A 470 -0.53 23.98 -6.62
C GLU A 470 -0.82 22.74 -7.48
N ASP A 471 0.01 21.71 -7.34
CA ASP A 471 -0.19 20.42 -8.01
C ASP A 471 -0.78 19.39 -7.05
N GLU A 472 -1.87 18.75 -7.46
CA GLU A 472 -2.60 17.78 -6.64
C GLU A 472 -1.78 16.51 -6.37
N GLY A 473 -0.97 16.05 -7.34
CA GLY A 473 -0.14 14.85 -7.20
C GLY A 473 0.97 15.03 -6.17
N VAL A 474 1.71 16.15 -6.29
CA VAL A 474 2.73 16.55 -5.32
C VAL A 474 2.12 16.83 -3.95
N THR A 475 0.99 17.56 -3.90
CA THR A 475 0.30 17.88 -2.65
C THR A 475 -0.14 16.61 -1.92
N HIS A 476 -0.75 15.66 -2.63
CA HIS A 476 -1.13 14.37 -2.06
C HIS A 476 0.08 13.64 -1.47
N ALA A 477 1.18 13.51 -2.21
CA ALA A 477 2.39 12.83 -1.74
C ALA A 477 3.02 13.53 -0.51
N ALA A 478 2.98 14.86 -0.47
CA ALA A 478 3.48 15.63 0.68
C ALA A 478 2.63 15.40 1.94
N ILE A 479 1.30 15.45 1.82
CA ILE A 479 0.40 15.23 2.96
C ILE A 479 0.43 13.77 3.42
N ASP A 480 0.51 12.78 2.51
CA ASP A 480 0.62 11.36 2.88
C ASP A 480 1.94 11.08 3.63
N MET A 481 3.05 11.73 3.23
CA MET A 481 4.32 11.67 3.97
C MET A 481 4.18 12.31 5.37
N VAL A 482 3.49 13.45 5.50
CA VAL A 482 3.21 14.06 6.81
C VAL A 482 2.36 13.13 7.67
N CYS A 483 1.37 12.44 7.10
CA CYS A 483 0.57 11.45 7.79
C CYS A 483 1.41 10.29 8.34
N ALA A 484 2.40 9.82 7.58
CA ALA A 484 3.35 8.80 8.03
C ALA A 484 4.25 9.25 9.21
N LEU A 485 4.37 10.57 9.45
CA LEU A 485 5.04 11.11 10.64
C LEU A 485 4.10 11.24 11.86
N MET A 486 2.78 11.19 11.65
CA MET A 486 1.78 11.28 12.73
C MET A 486 1.37 9.93 13.28
N HIS A 487 1.44 8.87 12.47
CA HIS A 487 1.10 7.52 12.85
C HIS A 487 2.22 6.57 12.42
N PRO A 488 2.85 5.82 13.37
CA PRO A 488 3.90 4.88 13.03
C PRO A 488 3.42 3.82 12.03
N MET A 489 4.21 3.58 10.98
CA MET A 489 3.91 2.58 9.93
C MET A 489 4.62 1.23 10.17
N HIS A 490 5.07 0.99 11.41
CA HIS A 490 5.82 -0.20 11.82
C HIS A 490 5.26 -0.77 13.13
N ASP A 491 5.50 -2.05 13.40
CA ASP A 491 4.95 -2.73 14.58
C ASP A 491 5.60 -2.32 15.91
N SER A 492 6.78 -1.69 15.87
CA SER A 492 7.49 -1.20 17.06
C SER A 492 6.96 0.14 17.59
N TYR A 493 5.66 0.23 17.88
CA TYR A 493 5.00 1.47 18.29
C TYR A 493 5.67 2.14 19.50
N ASP A 494 6.11 3.38 19.29
CA ASP A 494 6.56 4.28 20.35
C ASP A 494 5.59 5.46 20.45
N LEU A 495 4.67 5.37 21.41
CA LEU A 495 3.69 6.41 21.68
C LEU A 495 4.35 7.73 22.08
N ARG A 496 5.52 7.70 22.72
CA ARG A 496 6.21 8.92 23.12
C ARG A 496 6.75 9.65 21.91
N GLN A 497 7.36 8.90 20.98
CA GLN A 497 7.82 9.48 19.73
C GLN A 497 6.65 9.99 18.88
N GLU A 498 5.52 9.27 18.85
CA GLU A 498 4.29 9.72 18.20
C GLU A 498 3.81 11.08 18.77
N GLN A 499 3.77 11.24 20.10
CA GLN A 499 3.44 12.51 20.76
C GLN A 499 4.38 13.66 20.35
N LEU A 500 5.69 13.40 20.30
CA LEU A 500 6.69 14.39 19.94
C LEU A 500 6.54 14.84 18.48
N ASN A 501 6.30 13.89 17.57
CA ASN A 501 6.07 14.19 16.15
C ASN A 501 4.79 15.02 15.99
N LYS A 502 3.67 14.59 16.59
CA LYS A 502 2.39 15.33 16.53
C LYS A 502 2.51 16.73 17.10
N SER A 503 3.11 16.89 18.28
CA SER A 503 3.35 18.22 18.86
C SER A 503 4.17 19.11 17.93
N SER A 504 5.18 18.55 17.26
CA SER A 504 6.04 19.28 16.32
C SER A 504 5.33 19.66 15.02
N LEU A 505 4.43 18.82 14.51
CA LEU A 505 3.64 19.09 13.29
C LEU A 505 2.50 20.07 13.53
N LEU A 506 1.84 19.97 14.70
CA LEU A 506 0.68 20.77 15.07
C LEU A 506 1.04 22.10 15.76
N SER A 507 2.33 22.40 15.95
CA SER A 507 2.75 23.59 16.70
C SER A 507 2.48 24.92 15.99
N SER A 508 2.37 24.92 14.66
CA SER A 508 2.25 26.15 13.86
C SER A 508 0.81 26.37 13.42
N SER A 509 0.09 27.25 14.12
CA SER A 509 -1.30 27.61 13.76
C SER A 509 -1.40 28.11 12.31
N LYS A 510 -0.48 28.99 11.88
CA LYS A 510 -0.44 29.50 10.49
C LYS A 510 -0.31 28.40 9.45
N PHE A 511 0.48 27.36 9.74
CA PHE A 511 0.61 26.20 8.85
C PHE A 511 -0.69 25.40 8.80
N LEU A 512 -1.30 25.13 9.96
CA LEU A 512 -2.60 24.44 10.03
C LEU A 512 -3.71 25.21 9.30
N GLU A 513 -3.76 26.54 9.45
CA GLU A 513 -4.70 27.40 8.72
C GLU A 513 -4.50 27.30 7.21
N SER A 514 -3.25 27.29 6.74
CA SER A 514 -2.94 27.11 5.32
C SER A 514 -3.40 25.75 4.80
N LEU A 515 -3.18 24.67 5.56
CA LEU A 515 -3.63 23.32 5.19
C LEU A 515 -5.17 23.23 5.13
N LEU A 516 -5.85 23.75 6.15
CA LEU A 516 -7.32 23.75 6.18
C LEU A 516 -7.92 24.63 5.09
N THR A 517 -7.28 25.74 4.74
CA THR A 517 -7.73 26.62 3.66
C THR A 517 -7.59 25.93 2.30
N MET A 518 -6.45 25.28 2.04
CA MET A 518 -6.26 24.45 0.86
C MET A 518 -7.30 23.32 0.78
N TRP A 519 -7.51 22.62 1.90
CA TRP A 519 -8.48 21.53 1.98
C TRP A 519 -9.90 22.00 1.66
N ILE A 520 -10.37 23.10 2.26
CA ILE A 520 -11.68 23.69 1.93
C ILE A 520 -11.75 24.11 0.47
N GLY A 521 -10.67 24.64 -0.10
CA GLY A 521 -10.57 24.96 -1.51
C GLY A 521 -10.95 23.76 -2.37
N HIS A 522 -10.30 22.62 -2.15
CA HIS A 522 -10.61 21.37 -2.86
C HIS A 522 -12.04 20.87 -2.60
N VAL A 523 -12.50 20.86 -1.34
CA VAL A 523 -13.88 20.45 -0.99
C VAL A 523 -14.92 21.34 -1.69
N SER A 524 -14.67 22.65 -1.77
CA SER A 524 -15.63 23.60 -2.32
C SER A 524 -15.75 23.51 -3.82
N HIS A 525 -14.65 23.23 -4.51
CA HIS A 525 -14.60 23.09 -5.97
C HIS A 525 -14.82 21.64 -6.45
N GLY A 526 -14.85 20.67 -5.54
CA GLY A 526 -14.96 19.25 -5.90
C GLY A 526 -13.72 18.69 -6.60
N THR A 527 -12.53 19.19 -6.27
CA THR A 527 -11.25 18.79 -6.89
C THR A 527 -10.36 18.05 -5.90
N GLY A 528 -9.23 17.49 -6.38
CA GLY A 528 -8.19 16.92 -5.52
C GLY A 528 -8.68 15.86 -4.52
N ALA A 529 -9.56 14.93 -4.90
CA ALA A 529 -10.15 13.96 -3.97
C ALA A 529 -9.10 13.13 -3.19
N LEU A 530 -7.94 12.85 -3.79
CA LEU A 530 -6.80 12.23 -3.10
C LEU A 530 -6.22 13.14 -2.01
N VAL A 531 -6.07 14.44 -2.29
CA VAL A 531 -5.64 15.45 -1.31
C VAL A 531 -6.67 15.59 -0.19
N VAL A 532 -7.96 15.61 -0.54
CA VAL A 532 -9.05 15.63 0.46
C VAL A 532 -8.99 14.39 1.35
N SER A 533 -8.76 13.20 0.78
CA SER A 533 -8.62 11.96 1.53
C SER A 533 -7.41 11.99 2.48
N SER A 534 -6.23 12.41 2.01
CA SER A 534 -5.05 12.47 2.88
C SER A 534 -5.14 13.56 3.95
N MET A 535 -5.85 14.66 3.69
CA MET A 535 -6.18 15.65 4.71
C MET A 535 -7.17 15.11 5.76
N LEU A 536 -8.13 14.27 5.36
CA LEU A 536 -9.00 13.58 6.31
C LEU A 536 -8.21 12.58 7.17
N ASP A 537 -7.20 11.90 6.63
CA ASP A 537 -6.29 11.07 7.40
C ASP A 537 -5.48 11.91 8.41
N PHE A 538 -4.94 13.05 7.98
CA PHE A 538 -4.25 14.00 8.86
C PHE A 538 -5.14 14.43 10.04
N LEU A 539 -6.40 14.81 9.75
CA LEU A 539 -7.38 15.18 10.78
C LEU A 539 -7.77 13.99 11.65
N THR A 540 -7.88 12.79 11.07
CA THR A 540 -8.19 11.56 11.81
C THR A 540 -7.08 11.25 12.81
N PHE A 541 -5.81 11.30 12.39
CA PHE A 541 -4.67 11.05 13.28
C PHE A 541 -4.50 12.12 14.36
N SER A 542 -5.02 13.32 14.12
CA SER A 542 -4.97 14.43 15.07
C SER A 542 -6.12 14.43 16.08
N LEU A 543 -7.35 14.25 15.59
CA LEU A 543 -8.59 14.55 16.30
C LEU A 543 -9.45 13.33 16.64
N CYS A 544 -9.31 12.22 15.91
CA CYS A 544 -10.20 11.07 16.08
C CYS A 544 -9.59 10.01 17.00
N VAL A 545 -10.42 9.37 17.82
CA VAL A 545 -10.05 8.22 18.66
C VAL A 545 -9.76 7.01 17.76
N PRO A 546 -8.76 6.17 18.11
CA PRO A 546 -7.86 6.26 19.28
C PRO A 546 -6.63 7.15 19.06
N TYR A 547 -6.43 7.72 17.87
CA TYR A 547 -5.22 8.47 17.56
C TYR A 547 -5.08 9.79 18.32
N SER A 548 -6.19 10.46 18.65
CA SER A 548 -6.15 11.75 19.35
C SER A 548 -5.69 11.69 20.81
N GLU A 549 -5.55 10.49 21.38
CA GLU A 549 -5.03 10.28 22.72
C GLU A 549 -3.53 10.62 22.84
N THR A 550 -2.79 10.61 21.72
CA THR A 550 -1.38 11.03 21.64
C THR A 550 -1.22 12.47 21.15
N THR A 551 -2.32 13.18 20.91
CA THR A 551 -2.29 14.62 20.59
C THR A 551 -2.25 15.45 21.87
N ASP A 552 -1.35 16.43 21.95
CA ASP A 552 -1.33 17.38 23.07
C ASP A 552 -2.67 18.15 23.17
N GLY A 553 -3.16 18.35 24.39
CA GLY A 553 -4.49 18.95 24.62
C GLY A 553 -4.65 20.34 24.03
N LYS A 554 -3.62 21.20 24.10
CA LYS A 554 -3.70 22.56 23.54
C LYS A 554 -3.74 22.54 22.02
N HIS A 555 -2.92 21.69 21.41
CA HIS A 555 -2.92 21.51 19.96
C HIS A 555 -4.22 20.87 19.46
N PHE A 556 -4.78 19.93 20.22
CA PHE A 556 -6.08 19.33 19.96
C PHE A 556 -7.19 20.38 19.97
N ASP A 557 -7.30 21.18 21.04
CA ASP A 557 -8.35 22.19 21.19
C ASP A 557 -8.29 23.23 20.07
N SER A 558 -7.10 23.75 19.80
CA SER A 558 -6.89 24.74 18.73
C SER A 558 -7.28 24.19 17.35
N LEU A 559 -6.85 22.96 17.01
CA LEU A 559 -7.20 22.36 15.72
C LEU A 559 -8.70 22.02 15.61
N LEU A 560 -9.29 21.50 16.68
CA LEU A 560 -10.72 21.17 16.73
C LEU A 560 -11.57 22.42 16.48
N GLU A 561 -11.23 23.54 17.13
CA GLU A 561 -11.90 24.82 16.93
C GLU A 561 -11.77 25.31 15.49
N MET A 562 -10.56 25.24 14.92
CA MET A 562 -10.32 25.63 13.52
C MET A 562 -11.14 24.81 12.53
N VAL A 563 -11.29 23.50 12.77
CA VAL A 563 -12.13 22.59 11.96
C VAL A 563 -13.62 22.86 12.19
N ALA A 564 -14.05 23.06 13.43
CA ALA A 564 -15.43 23.36 13.81
C ALA A 564 -15.94 24.66 13.16
N ASN A 565 -15.09 25.68 13.06
CA ASN A 565 -15.40 26.94 12.35
C ASN A 565 -15.60 26.74 10.85
N ARG A 566 -15.17 25.60 10.32
CA ARG A 566 -15.28 25.17 8.92
C ARG A 566 -16.23 24.00 8.75
N GLY A 567 -17.00 23.67 9.78
CA GLY A 567 -17.79 22.43 9.86
C GLY A 567 -18.83 22.26 8.74
N ARG A 568 -19.37 23.35 8.19
CA ARG A 568 -20.29 23.29 7.04
C ARG A 568 -19.68 22.58 5.82
N SER A 569 -18.38 22.75 5.58
CA SER A 569 -17.68 22.09 4.46
C SER A 569 -17.62 20.58 4.62
N LEU A 570 -17.60 20.04 5.85
CA LEU A 570 -17.62 18.59 6.09
C LEU A 570 -18.89 17.94 5.54
N PHE A 571 -20.04 18.62 5.61
CA PHE A 571 -21.30 18.06 5.14
C PHE A 571 -21.33 17.80 3.62
N ARG A 572 -20.60 18.60 2.84
CA ARG A 572 -20.43 18.34 1.39
C ARG A 572 -19.75 17.00 1.12
N LEU A 573 -18.86 16.57 2.00
CA LEU A 573 -18.13 15.31 1.85
C LEU A 573 -19.00 14.07 2.04
N PHE A 574 -20.16 14.18 2.70
CA PHE A 574 -21.12 13.06 2.82
C PHE A 574 -21.83 12.70 1.50
N GLN A 575 -21.71 13.57 0.49
CA GLN A 575 -22.21 13.33 -0.87
C GLN A 575 -21.10 12.93 -1.84
N HIS A 576 -19.85 12.81 -1.36
CA HIS A 576 -18.72 12.51 -2.22
C HIS A 576 -18.80 11.07 -2.78
N PRO A 577 -18.44 10.83 -4.05
CA PRO A 577 -18.52 9.50 -4.67
C PRO A 577 -17.58 8.47 -4.03
N SER A 578 -16.52 8.91 -3.37
CA SER A 578 -15.60 8.03 -2.63
C SER A 578 -16.05 7.79 -1.19
N LEU A 579 -16.40 6.54 -0.85
CA LEU A 579 -16.77 6.14 0.51
C LEU A 579 -15.63 6.35 1.53
N ALA A 580 -14.38 6.31 1.10
CA ALA A 580 -13.23 6.62 1.97
C ALA A 580 -13.29 8.07 2.48
N VAL A 581 -13.66 9.01 1.60
CA VAL A 581 -13.84 10.43 1.94
C VAL A 581 -15.05 10.61 2.85
N VAL A 582 -16.16 9.92 2.58
CA VAL A 582 -17.36 9.94 3.44
C VAL A 582 -17.04 9.43 4.85
N LYS A 583 -16.31 8.32 4.95
CA LYS A 583 -15.84 7.73 6.22
C LYS A 583 -14.94 8.68 6.98
N GLY A 584 -13.91 9.24 6.35
CA GLY A 584 -13.00 10.20 6.97
C GLY A 584 -13.73 11.44 7.48
N ALA A 585 -14.65 12.00 6.69
CA ALA A 585 -15.47 13.15 7.08
C ALA A 585 -16.37 12.82 8.29
N GLY A 586 -16.95 11.63 8.33
CA GLY A 586 -17.79 11.19 9.44
C GLY A 586 -17.02 10.98 10.74
N LEU A 587 -15.79 10.44 10.68
CA LEU A 587 -14.92 10.32 11.85
C LEU A 587 -14.57 11.70 12.43
N VAL A 588 -14.21 12.66 11.56
CA VAL A 588 -13.93 14.04 11.98
C VAL A 588 -15.18 14.72 12.55
N MET A 589 -16.34 14.57 11.91
CA MET A 589 -17.61 15.11 12.40
C MET A 589 -17.98 14.56 13.79
N ARG A 590 -17.78 13.26 14.00
CA ARG A 590 -17.96 12.61 15.31
C ARG A 590 -17.09 13.30 16.37
N ALA A 591 -15.80 13.50 16.11
CA ALA A 591 -14.90 14.18 17.03
C ALA A 591 -15.32 15.63 17.32
N VAL A 592 -15.79 16.36 16.30
CA VAL A 592 -16.28 17.75 16.45
C VAL A 592 -17.50 17.83 17.37
N ILE A 593 -18.45 16.91 17.25
CA ILE A 593 -19.69 16.93 18.05
C ILE A 593 -19.44 16.44 19.49
N GLU A 594 -18.72 15.33 19.66
CA GLU A 594 -18.51 14.74 20.98
C GLU A 594 -17.56 15.56 21.85
N GLU A 595 -16.50 16.13 21.25
CA GLU A 595 -15.44 16.80 22.01
C GLU A 595 -15.50 18.34 21.93
N GLY A 596 -16.30 18.89 21.01
CA GLY A 596 -16.52 20.34 20.85
C GLY A 596 -17.34 20.95 21.98
N ASP A 597 -17.42 22.28 22.04
CA ASP A 597 -18.31 22.96 22.98
C ASP A 597 -19.78 22.74 22.60
N ALA A 598 -20.70 22.88 23.57
CA ALA A 598 -22.13 22.64 23.34
C ALA A 598 -22.70 23.48 22.19
N GLU A 599 -22.23 24.73 22.03
CA GLU A 599 -22.61 25.61 20.93
C GLU A 599 -22.13 25.08 19.56
N VAL A 600 -20.90 24.57 19.49
CA VAL A 600 -20.36 23.96 18.27
C VAL A 600 -21.20 22.75 17.89
N ALA A 601 -21.52 21.90 18.87
CA ALA A 601 -22.30 20.70 18.63
C ALA A 601 -23.73 21.02 18.17
N ALA A 602 -24.43 21.94 18.84
CA ALA A 602 -25.76 22.42 18.41
C ALA A 602 -25.73 22.96 16.98
N ARG A 603 -24.72 23.78 16.65
CA ARG A 603 -24.52 24.28 15.28
C ARG A 603 -24.29 23.15 14.26
N MET A 604 -23.54 22.11 14.61
CA MET A 604 -23.37 20.95 13.71
C MET A 604 -24.66 20.14 13.55
N GLN A 605 -25.50 20.04 14.59
CA GLN A 605 -26.81 19.39 14.54
C GLN A 605 -27.77 20.16 13.61
N ASP A 606 -27.81 21.48 13.72
CA ASP A 606 -28.58 22.35 12.81
C ASP A 606 -28.11 22.20 11.35
N LEU A 607 -26.79 22.20 11.13
CA LEU A 607 -26.24 22.00 9.79
C LEU A 607 -26.55 20.60 9.22
N ALA A 608 -26.59 19.56 10.06
CA ALA A 608 -26.95 18.22 9.62
C ALA A 608 -28.39 18.13 9.08
N LEU A 609 -29.29 18.96 9.63
CA LEU A 609 -30.65 19.13 9.11
C LEU A 609 -30.66 19.97 7.83
N ALA A 610 -29.98 21.13 7.84
CA ALA A 610 -29.96 22.07 6.72
C ALA A 610 -29.33 21.49 5.44
N GLU A 611 -28.26 20.69 5.58
CA GLU A 611 -27.54 20.07 4.47
C GLU A 611 -28.11 18.68 4.10
N GLY A 612 -29.18 18.22 4.77
CA GLY A 612 -29.83 16.94 4.50
C GLY A 612 -28.99 15.71 4.87
N ALA A 613 -27.97 15.86 5.71
CA ALA A 613 -27.09 14.77 6.11
C ALA A 613 -27.76 13.78 7.06
N LEU A 614 -28.60 14.25 7.99
CA LEU A 614 -29.33 13.39 8.92
C LEU A 614 -30.19 12.34 8.19
N PRO A 615 -31.12 12.70 7.28
CA PRO A 615 -31.94 11.71 6.58
C PRO A 615 -31.10 10.78 5.69
N ARG A 616 -30.01 11.26 5.08
CA ARG A 616 -29.11 10.43 4.26
C ARG A 616 -28.38 9.37 5.07
N HIS A 617 -27.80 9.74 6.22
CA HIS A 617 -27.17 8.77 7.10
C HIS A 617 -28.18 7.88 7.82
N LEU A 618 -29.40 8.35 8.07
CA LEU A 618 -30.48 7.50 8.57
C LEU A 618 -30.80 6.39 7.56
N LEU A 619 -30.90 6.70 6.26
CA LEU A 619 -31.07 5.70 5.21
C LEU A 619 -29.94 4.66 5.23
N THR A 620 -28.68 5.12 5.29
CA THR A 620 -27.51 4.22 5.40
C THR A 620 -27.56 3.37 6.66
N ALA A 621 -27.92 3.96 7.81
CA ALA A 621 -27.98 3.28 9.11
C ALA A 621 -29.03 2.15 9.14
N LEU A 622 -30.14 2.33 8.42
CA LEU A 622 -31.28 1.42 8.37
C LEU A 622 -31.14 0.34 7.28
N PHE A 623 -30.74 0.72 6.06
CA PHE A 623 -30.86 -0.11 4.86
C PHE A 623 -29.53 -0.56 4.24
N MET A 624 -28.38 -0.13 4.77
CA MET A 624 -27.11 -0.69 4.31
C MET A 624 -27.00 -2.14 4.79
N HIS A 625 -27.27 -3.09 3.89
CA HIS A 625 -27.18 -4.53 4.15
C HIS A 625 -25.83 -5.08 3.68
N GLY A 626 -25.33 -6.11 4.37
CA GLY A 626 -24.04 -6.76 4.07
C GLY A 626 -23.29 -7.17 5.35
N THR A 627 -22.54 -8.26 5.25
CA THR A 627 -21.56 -8.73 6.26
C THR A 627 -20.14 -8.23 5.97
N ASP A 628 -20.02 -7.37 4.96
CA ASP A 628 -18.81 -6.75 4.42
C ASP A 628 -18.23 -5.69 5.37
N GLY A 629 -16.93 -5.73 5.63
CA GLY A 629 -16.28 -4.87 6.62
C GLY A 629 -16.41 -3.35 6.35
N ARG A 630 -16.41 -2.91 5.09
CA ARG A 630 -16.51 -1.48 4.74
C ARG A 630 -17.94 -0.98 4.77
N ALA A 631 -18.88 -1.75 4.23
CA ALA A 631 -20.30 -1.43 4.35
C ALA A 631 -20.74 -1.41 5.82
N LEU A 632 -20.27 -2.39 6.61
CA LEU A 632 -20.47 -2.43 8.06
C LEU A 632 -19.90 -1.19 8.75
N THR A 633 -18.65 -0.80 8.45
CA THR A 633 -18.02 0.38 9.04
C THR A 633 -18.81 1.66 8.72
N HIS A 634 -19.26 1.82 7.47
CA HIS A 634 -20.02 2.99 7.06
C HIS A 634 -21.42 3.03 7.71
N ARG A 635 -22.06 1.87 7.87
CA ARG A 635 -23.31 1.73 8.61
C ARG A 635 -23.15 2.07 10.09
N GLN A 636 -22.14 1.51 10.76
CA GLN A 636 -21.84 1.76 12.17
C GLN A 636 -21.57 3.26 12.41
N LEU A 637 -20.76 3.88 11.56
CA LEU A 637 -20.50 5.32 11.62
C LEU A 637 -21.78 6.14 11.43
N SER A 638 -22.62 5.78 10.45
CA SER A 638 -23.89 6.47 10.21
C SER A 638 -24.86 6.34 11.37
N ARG A 639 -24.98 5.15 11.97
CA ARG A 639 -25.80 4.91 13.18
C ARG A 639 -25.36 5.79 14.33
N HIS A 640 -24.05 5.91 14.54
CA HIS A 640 -23.47 6.75 15.58
C HIS A 640 -23.74 8.24 15.34
N LEU A 641 -23.52 8.73 14.11
CA LEU A 641 -23.78 10.12 13.73
C LEU A 641 -25.25 10.51 13.89
N VAL A 642 -26.19 9.64 13.48
CA VAL A 642 -27.64 9.85 13.69
C VAL A 642 -27.95 10.03 15.17
N GLY A 643 -27.41 9.16 16.02
CA GLY A 643 -27.58 9.28 17.47
C GLY A 643 -27.04 10.61 18.02
N LEU A 644 -25.84 11.02 17.60
CA LEU A 644 -25.25 12.29 17.99
C LEU A 644 -26.05 13.50 17.49
N TRP A 645 -26.60 13.45 16.27
CA TRP A 645 -27.34 14.57 15.70
C TRP A 645 -28.72 14.80 16.32
N VAL A 646 -29.31 13.74 16.86
CA VAL A 646 -30.64 13.79 17.49
C VAL A 646 -30.55 14.08 19.00
N THR A 647 -29.47 13.67 19.65
CA THR A 647 -29.30 13.79 21.11
C THR A 647 -29.37 15.26 21.57
N GLY A 648 -30.31 15.56 22.47
CA GLY A 648 -30.48 16.90 23.04
C GLY A 648 -30.96 17.97 22.05
N HIS A 649 -31.39 17.59 20.84
CA HIS A 649 -31.75 18.53 19.77
C HIS A 649 -33.24 18.40 19.36
N PRO A 650 -34.13 19.28 19.86
CA PRO A 650 -35.58 19.13 19.67
C PRO A 650 -36.03 19.07 18.21
N THR A 651 -35.43 19.87 17.33
CA THR A 651 -35.78 19.91 15.90
C THR A 651 -35.42 18.61 15.20
N ALA A 652 -34.26 18.03 15.52
CA ALA A 652 -33.80 16.78 14.90
C ALA A 652 -34.61 15.59 15.40
N MET A 653 -34.92 15.55 16.70
CA MET A 653 -35.85 14.57 17.28
C MET A 653 -37.27 14.73 16.70
N GLY A 654 -37.75 15.96 16.51
CA GLY A 654 -39.03 16.24 15.88
C GLY A 654 -39.11 15.71 14.44
N LEU A 655 -38.02 15.82 13.67
CA LEU A 655 -37.94 15.20 12.35
C LEU A 655 -38.01 13.67 12.43
N LEU A 656 -37.23 13.05 13.32
CA LEU A 656 -37.23 11.59 13.50
C LEU A 656 -38.62 11.07 13.89
N LYS A 657 -39.32 11.78 14.79
CA LYS A 657 -40.70 11.49 15.22
C LYS A 657 -41.73 11.52 14.08
N ARG A 658 -41.48 12.29 13.03
CA ARG A 658 -42.35 12.37 11.85
C ARG A 658 -42.02 11.33 10.77
N ILE A 659 -40.78 10.80 10.78
CA ILE A 659 -40.31 9.84 9.77
C ILE A 659 -40.46 8.40 10.27
N MET A 660 -40.40 8.15 11.58
CA MET A 660 -40.45 6.81 12.14
C MET A 660 -41.78 6.56 12.85
N PRO A 661 -42.40 5.37 12.68
CA PRO A 661 -43.54 4.95 13.49
C PRO A 661 -43.28 5.09 14.99
N SER A 662 -44.27 5.59 15.74
CA SER A 662 -44.17 5.82 17.18
C SER A 662 -43.76 4.55 17.95
N GLY A 663 -44.27 3.39 17.56
CA GLY A 663 -43.90 2.10 18.16
C GLY A 663 -42.44 1.69 17.97
N LEU A 664 -41.72 2.20 16.95
CA LEU A 664 -40.28 1.96 16.83
C LEU A 664 -39.50 2.89 17.77
N LEU A 665 -39.97 4.12 17.94
CA LEU A 665 -39.29 5.11 18.78
C LEU A 665 -39.33 4.76 20.26
N THR A 666 -40.34 4.01 20.72
CA THR A 666 -40.38 3.52 22.11
C THR A 666 -39.20 2.62 22.45
N TYR A 667 -38.55 1.98 21.47
CA TYR A 667 -37.35 1.19 21.72
C TYR A 667 -36.12 2.02 22.06
N LEU A 668 -36.10 3.33 21.74
CA LEU A 668 -35.02 4.22 22.16
C LEU A 668 -35.00 4.43 23.68
N ASP A 669 -36.16 4.31 24.33
CA ASP A 669 -36.31 4.51 25.77
C ASP A 669 -36.35 3.18 26.55
N SER A 670 -36.30 2.04 25.86
CA SER A 670 -36.31 0.72 26.51
C SER A 670 -34.95 0.34 27.09
N GLU A 671 -34.95 -0.33 28.24
CA GLU A 671 -33.76 -0.92 28.88
C GLU A 671 -33.40 -2.31 28.32
N ASP A 672 -34.23 -2.86 27.42
CA ASP A 672 -34.00 -4.18 26.84
C ASP A 672 -32.70 -4.23 26.02
N LYS A 673 -32.01 -5.36 26.09
CA LYS A 673 -30.78 -5.60 25.34
C LYS A 673 -31.06 -6.32 24.03
N VAL A 674 -30.24 -6.02 23.03
CA VAL A 674 -30.17 -6.81 21.79
C VAL A 674 -29.58 -8.19 22.14
N PRO A 675 -30.06 -9.29 21.55
CA PRO A 675 -29.46 -10.61 21.74
C PRO A 675 -27.97 -10.61 21.36
N ASP A 676 -27.13 -11.25 22.17
CA ASP A 676 -25.67 -11.28 21.96
C ASP A 676 -25.27 -11.86 20.59
N SER A 677 -26.08 -12.77 20.04
CA SER A 677 -25.86 -13.37 18.71
C SER A 677 -25.98 -12.37 17.55
N VAL A 678 -26.56 -11.20 17.77
CA VAL A 678 -26.82 -10.16 16.75
C VAL A 678 -25.96 -8.91 16.99
N LEU A 679 -25.16 -8.88 18.07
CA LEU A 679 -24.21 -7.81 18.30
C LEU A 679 -23.15 -7.84 17.19
N GLU A 680 -23.18 -6.81 16.36
CA GLU A 680 -22.19 -6.62 15.31
C GLU A 680 -20.81 -6.40 15.95
N GLN A 681 -19.78 -7.04 15.39
CA GLN A 681 -18.40 -6.75 15.78
C GLN A 681 -18.11 -5.27 15.50
N GLU A 682 -17.51 -4.57 16.47
CA GLU A 682 -17.14 -3.17 16.30
C GLU A 682 -15.93 -3.08 15.34
N HIS A 683 -16.16 -2.56 14.13
CA HIS A 683 -15.12 -2.41 13.10
C HIS A 683 -14.47 -1.02 13.09
N LEU A 684 -14.93 -0.11 13.94
CA LEU A 684 -14.33 1.22 14.13
C LEU A 684 -13.06 1.12 15.00
N ASN A 685 -11.90 0.98 14.34
CA ASN A 685 -10.53 1.14 14.86
C ASN A 685 -10.27 0.73 16.34
N THR A 686 -9.83 -0.50 16.55
CA THR A 686 -9.54 -1.11 17.86
C THR A 686 -8.06 -1.02 18.27
N ARG A 687 -7.43 0.16 18.25
CA ARG A 687 -6.07 0.34 18.81
C ARG A 687 -6.14 0.71 20.28
N ASP A 688 -5.64 -0.18 21.13
CA ASP A 688 -5.56 0.01 22.58
C ASP A 688 -4.23 0.69 22.98
N ASN A 689 -4.24 2.03 23.05
CA ASN A 689 -3.06 2.79 23.47
C ASN A 689 -2.71 2.58 24.93
N LEU A 690 -3.69 2.27 25.78
CA LEU A 690 -3.45 2.03 27.21
C LEU A 690 -2.59 0.79 27.39
N LYS A 691 -2.94 -0.30 26.71
CA LYS A 691 -2.15 -1.54 26.68
C LYS A 691 -0.73 -1.28 26.16
N ILE A 692 -0.59 -0.52 25.06
CA ILE A 692 0.73 -0.18 24.50
C ILE A 692 1.57 0.62 25.52
N ALA A 693 0.97 1.60 26.20
CA ALA A 693 1.66 2.40 27.22
C ALA A 693 2.07 1.55 28.44
N GLN A 694 1.21 0.62 28.87
CA GLN A 694 1.50 -0.32 29.95
C GLN A 694 2.65 -1.28 29.57
N ASP A 695 2.63 -1.83 28.36
CA ASP A 695 3.68 -2.69 27.84
C ASP A 695 5.03 -1.95 27.77
N HIS A 696 5.02 -0.68 27.36
CA HIS A 696 6.22 0.16 27.35
C HIS A 696 6.76 0.40 28.77
N ALA A 697 5.88 0.74 29.72
CA ALA A 697 6.26 0.90 31.12
C ALA A 697 6.84 -0.38 31.73
N ASN A 698 6.26 -1.54 31.39
CA ASN A 698 6.73 -2.85 31.86
C ASN A 698 8.09 -3.24 31.25
N LYS A 699 8.33 -2.95 29.96
CA LYS A 699 9.64 -3.13 29.32
C LYS A 699 10.71 -2.24 29.98
N ASN A 700 10.39 -0.98 30.27
CA ASN A 700 11.32 -0.07 30.94
C ASN A 700 11.62 -0.47 32.39
N ARG A 701 10.65 -1.02 33.14
CA ARG A 701 10.89 -1.58 34.48
C ARG A 701 11.93 -2.70 34.48
N ARG A 702 11.94 -3.57 33.45
CA ARG A 702 13.00 -4.59 33.28
C ARG A 702 14.37 -3.96 33.02
N GLY A 703 14.44 -2.82 32.34
CA GLY A 703 15.66 -2.03 32.16
C GLY A 703 16.18 -1.36 33.45
N GLN A 704 15.30 -0.99 34.38
CA GLN A 704 15.69 -0.38 35.67
C GLN A 704 16.57 -1.31 36.53
N HIS A 705 16.37 -2.62 36.44
CA HIS A 705 17.16 -3.62 37.15
C HIS A 705 18.63 -3.61 36.66
N TRP A 706 18.83 -3.48 35.35
CA TRP A 706 20.16 -3.34 34.73
C TRP A 706 20.86 -2.03 35.10
N ILE A 707 20.13 -0.90 35.17
CA ILE A 707 20.67 0.39 35.64
C ILE A 707 21.13 0.30 37.11
N THR A 708 20.42 -0.49 37.92
CA THR A 708 20.78 -0.72 39.33
C THR A 708 22.06 -1.56 39.44
N ILE A 709 22.21 -2.57 38.59
CA ILE A 709 23.43 -3.39 38.47
C ILE A 709 24.60 -2.55 37.95
N GLU A 710 24.43 -1.72 36.92
CA GLU A 710 25.47 -0.80 36.42
C GLU A 710 25.93 0.19 37.50
N ARG A 711 25.00 0.70 38.33
CA ARG A 711 25.35 1.59 39.44
C ARG A 711 26.18 0.87 40.50
N GLN A 712 25.88 -0.40 40.78
CA GLN A 712 26.70 -1.24 41.67
C GLN A 712 28.08 -1.51 41.08
N ILE A 713 28.16 -1.79 39.78
CA ILE A 713 29.43 -1.98 39.06
C ILE A 713 30.28 -0.71 39.13
N ARG A 714 29.72 0.48 38.89
CA ARG A 714 30.46 1.76 39.02
C ARG A 714 30.96 2.05 40.43
N ILE A 715 30.21 1.61 41.46
CA ILE A 715 30.64 1.75 42.86
C ILE A 715 31.81 0.80 43.14
N LEU A 716 31.77 -0.42 42.60
CA LEU A 716 32.87 -1.40 42.66
C LEU A 716 34.11 -0.91 41.91
N GLU A 717 33.95 -0.34 40.72
CA GLU A 717 35.05 0.27 39.94
C GLU A 717 35.74 1.38 40.74
N LYS A 718 34.98 2.30 41.34
CA LYS A 718 35.56 3.35 42.21
C LYS A 718 36.26 2.79 43.44
N HIS A 719 35.75 1.71 44.03
CA HIS A 719 36.43 1.07 45.15
C HIS A 719 37.73 0.41 44.69
N MET A 720 37.73 -0.30 43.57
CA MET A 720 38.93 -0.91 42.99
C MET A 720 39.98 0.14 42.62
N GLU A 721 39.60 1.29 42.05
CA GLU A 721 40.51 2.41 41.82
C GLU A 721 41.14 2.92 43.12
N LEU A 722 40.35 3.02 44.20
CA LEU A 722 40.84 3.45 45.51
C LEU A 722 41.79 2.44 46.16
N TYR A 723 41.50 1.14 45.99
CA TYR A 723 42.36 0.05 46.47
C TYR A 723 43.66 -0.04 45.67
N ALA A 724 43.61 0.11 44.35
CA ALA A 724 44.81 0.16 43.51
C ALA A 724 45.69 1.36 43.86
N TYR A 725 45.09 2.54 44.06
CA TYR A 725 45.79 3.74 44.51
C TYR A 725 46.47 3.55 45.89
N ARG A 726 45.79 2.88 46.83
CA ARG A 726 46.37 2.58 48.16
C ARG A 726 47.48 1.52 48.10
N ALA A 727 47.31 0.48 47.28
CA ALA A 727 48.31 -0.57 47.10
C ALA A 727 49.59 -0.02 46.43
N GLU A 728 49.45 0.83 45.42
CA GLU A 728 50.58 1.49 44.74
C GLU A 728 51.35 2.42 45.69
N LYS A 729 50.63 3.14 46.57
CA LYS A 729 51.23 4.03 47.57
C LYS A 729 51.92 3.29 48.72
N MET A 730 51.51 2.05 49.02
CA MET A 730 52.17 1.18 50.01
C MET A 730 53.38 0.44 49.44
N ALA A 731 53.43 0.20 48.12
CA ALA A 731 54.48 -0.60 47.50
C ALA A 731 55.76 0.18 47.15
N ASN A 732 55.73 1.50 46.93
CA ASN A 732 56.96 2.27 46.70
C ASN A 732 56.80 3.81 46.85
N PRO A 733 57.39 4.47 47.87
CA PRO A 733 57.18 5.92 48.11
C PRO A 733 58.00 6.86 47.21
N THR A 734 58.96 6.37 46.42
CA THR A 734 60.03 7.21 45.82
C THR A 734 60.36 6.89 44.36
N HIS A 735 59.36 6.77 43.48
CA HIS A 735 59.61 6.77 42.03
C HIS A 735 58.53 7.51 41.23
N LYS A 736 58.89 8.67 40.66
CA LYS A 736 58.14 9.35 39.60
C LYS A 736 58.45 8.67 38.26
N THR A 737 57.77 7.59 37.93
CA THR A 737 57.88 6.95 36.61
C THR A 737 56.55 7.02 35.88
N LYS A 738 56.61 7.48 34.63
CA LYS A 738 55.57 7.58 33.60
C LYS A 738 54.28 6.79 33.88
N ARG A 739 53.23 7.56 34.14
CA ARG A 739 51.80 7.24 34.11
C ARG A 739 51.43 6.45 32.84
N TRP A 740 51.60 5.12 32.89
CA TRP A 740 50.91 4.19 31.99
C TRP A 740 49.52 3.98 32.60
N THR A 741 48.57 4.85 32.25
CA THR A 741 47.26 4.82 32.89
C THR A 741 46.49 3.55 32.50
N LEU A 742 45.97 2.88 33.52
CA LEU A 742 44.88 1.90 33.49
C LEU A 742 43.73 2.32 32.55
N GLN A 743 43.57 3.61 32.31
CA GLN A 743 42.67 4.22 31.33
C GLN A 743 42.87 3.69 29.90
N ASN A 744 44.10 3.34 29.47
CA ASN A 744 44.35 2.72 28.16
C ASN A 744 44.06 1.20 28.16
N ALA A 745 44.22 0.52 29.29
CA ALA A 745 43.82 -0.89 29.43
C ALA A 745 42.29 -1.03 29.44
N LEU A 746 41.58 -0.12 30.14
CA LEU A 746 40.13 0.01 30.11
C LEU A 746 39.60 0.46 28.75
N ARG A 747 40.34 1.30 28.01
CA ARG A 747 40.02 1.66 26.62
C ARG A 747 40.13 0.45 25.69
N HIS A 748 41.17 -0.36 25.85
CA HIS A 748 41.37 -1.59 25.07
C HIS A 748 40.40 -2.73 25.47
N TRP A 749 39.81 -2.67 26.68
CA TRP A 749 38.79 -3.61 27.15
C TRP A 749 37.37 -3.15 26.77
N GLY A 750 37.08 -1.85 26.87
CA GLY A 750 35.83 -1.23 26.42
C GLY A 750 35.63 -1.29 24.90
N ASP A 751 36.70 -1.10 24.12
CA ASP A 751 36.67 -1.27 22.66
C ASP A 751 36.52 -2.76 22.24
N ARG A 752 36.86 -3.72 23.11
CA ARG A 752 36.61 -5.16 22.89
C ARG A 752 35.20 -5.61 23.29
N MET A 753 34.49 -4.83 24.11
CA MET A 753 33.15 -5.14 24.64
C MET A 753 32.04 -4.27 24.04
N GLY A 754 32.35 -3.36 23.10
CA GLY A 754 31.35 -2.64 22.31
C GLY A 754 30.48 -1.62 23.07
N LEU A 755 30.97 -1.06 24.18
CA LEU A 755 30.22 -0.09 24.98
C LEU A 755 30.46 1.35 24.49
N GLU A 756 29.68 1.80 23.50
CA GLU A 756 29.58 3.22 23.15
C GLU A 756 28.91 4.02 24.28
N ARG A 757 29.51 5.16 24.66
CA ARG A 757 28.92 6.12 25.60
C ARG A 757 27.67 6.77 24.99
N ARG A 758 26.49 6.37 25.47
CA ARG A 758 25.24 7.15 25.28
C ARG A 758 25.27 8.38 26.20
N GLU A 759 25.59 9.55 25.65
CA GLU A 759 25.36 10.83 26.32
C GLU A 759 23.86 11.17 26.36
N ASP A 760 23.42 11.62 27.54
CA ASP A 760 22.19 12.35 27.88
C ASP A 760 20.86 11.91 27.25
N LYS A 761 20.33 10.79 27.73
CA LYS A 761 18.88 10.55 27.67
C LYS A 761 18.15 11.59 28.53
N LEU A 762 17.40 12.48 27.86
CA LEU A 762 16.28 13.24 28.43
C LEU A 762 15.54 12.37 29.44
N LYS A 763 15.44 12.82 30.70
CA LYS A 763 14.65 12.17 31.77
C LYS A 763 13.30 11.73 31.20
N GLU A 764 13.12 10.42 30.99
CA GLU A 764 11.92 9.85 30.36
C GLU A 764 10.70 10.16 31.25
N ARG A 765 9.93 11.18 30.86
CA ARG A 765 8.63 11.50 31.47
C ARG A 765 7.63 10.37 31.14
N PRO A 766 6.70 10.02 32.04
CA PRO A 766 5.71 8.99 31.77
C PRO A 766 4.87 9.35 30.53
N ILE A 767 4.46 8.33 29.77
CA ILE A 767 3.52 8.50 28.66
C ILE A 767 2.16 8.85 29.27
N VAL A 768 1.71 10.08 29.04
CA VAL A 768 0.40 10.57 29.46
C VAL A 768 -0.48 10.67 28.24
N LEU A 769 -1.54 9.86 28.20
CA LEU A 769 -2.55 9.91 27.15
C LEU A 769 -3.58 11.01 27.46
N ARG A 770 -4.00 11.74 26.43
CA ARG A 770 -5.09 12.71 26.54
C ARG A 770 -6.38 11.94 26.86
N LYS A 771 -7.08 12.36 27.90
CA LYS A 771 -8.41 11.82 28.21
C LYS A 771 -9.44 12.42 27.25
N ARG A 772 -10.13 11.57 26.50
CA ARG A 772 -11.25 11.95 25.62
C ARG A 772 -12.34 12.65 26.43
N ARG A 773 -12.92 13.72 25.88
CA ARG A 773 -14.10 14.38 26.43
C ARG A 773 -15.32 13.94 25.63
N GLU A 774 -16.34 13.40 26.29
CA GLU A 774 -17.63 13.07 25.67
C GLU A 774 -18.67 14.02 26.25
N ARG A 775 -18.77 15.23 25.67
CA ARG A 775 -19.68 16.28 26.13
C ARG A 775 -21.11 16.04 25.67
N ILE A 776 -21.27 15.49 24.46
CA ILE A 776 -22.53 14.94 23.98
C ILE A 776 -22.40 13.43 23.94
N LYS A 777 -23.31 12.75 24.62
CA LYS A 777 -23.43 11.29 24.62
C LYS A 777 -24.89 10.92 24.47
N SER A 778 -25.18 10.03 23.52
CA SER A 778 -26.52 9.49 23.38
C SER A 778 -26.77 8.45 24.47
N GLU A 779 -27.78 8.67 25.30
CA GLU A 779 -28.24 7.70 26.32
C GLU A 779 -29.35 6.79 25.78
N ALA A 780 -29.92 7.13 24.62
CA ALA A 780 -30.97 6.36 23.97
C ALA A 780 -30.47 5.00 23.44
N ASN A 781 -31.33 4.00 23.49
CA ASN A 781 -31.06 2.62 23.09
C ASN A 781 -31.17 2.43 21.56
N TRP A 782 -30.28 3.10 20.83
CA TRP A 782 -30.16 3.01 19.39
C TRP A 782 -29.90 1.58 18.89
N SER A 783 -29.15 0.79 19.67
CA SER A 783 -28.87 -0.61 19.33
C SER A 783 -30.16 -1.42 19.23
N LEU A 784 -31.07 -1.30 20.20
CA LEU A 784 -32.36 -1.97 20.17
C LEU A 784 -33.26 -1.42 19.06
N PHE A 785 -33.27 -0.10 18.86
CA PHE A 785 -34.00 0.53 17.76
C PHE A 785 -33.63 -0.07 16.39
N TYR A 786 -32.34 -0.14 16.06
CA TYR A 786 -31.88 -0.70 14.79
C TYR A 786 -32.13 -2.21 14.69
N TYR A 787 -31.99 -2.96 15.78
CA TYR A 787 -32.31 -4.38 15.80
C TYR A 787 -33.79 -4.62 15.52
N LYS A 788 -34.67 -3.88 16.20
CA LYS A 788 -36.13 -4.01 16.03
C LYS A 788 -36.56 -3.54 14.66
N PHE A 789 -35.93 -2.51 14.08
CA PHE A 789 -36.26 -2.07 12.72
C PHE A 789 -36.20 -3.20 11.67
N THR A 790 -35.28 -4.16 11.82
CA THR A 790 -35.12 -5.28 10.86
C THR A 790 -35.97 -6.51 11.18
N GLN A 791 -36.76 -6.48 12.25
CA GLN A 791 -37.66 -7.58 12.60
C GLN A 791 -39.02 -7.41 11.93
N ASP A 792 -39.69 -8.55 11.68
CA ASP A 792 -41.11 -8.54 11.33
C ASP A 792 -41.94 -8.17 12.56
N HIS A 793 -42.86 -7.21 12.37
CA HIS A 793 -43.75 -6.75 13.43
C HIS A 793 -45.21 -6.99 13.07
N ALA A 794 -45.99 -7.41 14.07
CA ALA A 794 -47.44 -7.54 13.96
C ALA A 794 -48.21 -6.57 14.89
N LEU A 795 -47.53 -5.58 15.46
CA LEU A 795 -48.13 -4.65 16.43
C LEU A 795 -48.90 -3.51 15.74
N PRO A 796 -50.10 -3.14 16.20
CA PRO A 796 -50.92 -2.09 15.58
C PRO A 796 -50.27 -0.71 15.55
N ASN A 797 -49.48 -0.37 16.58
CA ASN A 797 -48.75 0.90 16.72
C ASN A 797 -47.48 1.00 15.86
N LEU A 798 -47.19 -0.05 15.06
CA LEU A 798 -46.12 -0.09 14.07
C LEU A 798 -46.67 -0.02 12.62
N ILE A 799 -48.00 0.01 12.47
CA ILE A 799 -48.68 0.22 11.20
C ILE A 799 -48.73 1.73 10.95
N TRP A 800 -48.23 2.19 9.79
CA TRP A 800 -48.32 3.59 9.38
C TRP A 800 -49.78 3.97 9.12
N ASN A 801 -50.48 4.41 10.17
CA ASN A 801 -51.90 4.66 10.11
C ASN A 801 -52.13 6.15 9.83
N HIS A 802 -52.35 6.49 8.55
CA HIS A 802 -52.61 7.85 8.05
C HIS A 802 -53.70 8.62 8.84
N LYS A 803 -54.56 7.94 9.60
CA LYS A 803 -55.70 8.55 10.30
C LYS A 803 -55.39 9.09 11.71
N GLU A 804 -54.35 8.62 12.40
CA GLU A 804 -54.09 9.03 13.80
C GLU A 804 -53.16 10.25 13.91
N GLU A 805 -52.28 10.52 12.94
CA GLU A 805 -51.34 11.66 13.03
C GLU A 805 -51.99 13.04 12.84
N LEU A 806 -53.23 13.13 12.36
CA LEU A 806 -53.94 14.41 12.17
C LEU A 806 -54.57 14.99 13.44
N SER A 807 -54.72 14.21 14.53
CA SER A 807 -55.32 14.72 15.77
C SER A 807 -54.40 15.64 16.58
N ASP A 808 -53.08 15.57 16.36
CA ASP A 808 -52.11 16.46 17.02
C ASP A 808 -51.93 17.81 16.30
N TYR A 809 -52.56 18.01 15.13
CA TYR A 809 -52.46 19.24 14.33
C TYR A 809 -53.55 20.29 14.63
N THR A 810 -54.43 20.08 15.62
CA THR A 810 -55.55 21.02 15.90
C THR A 810 -55.27 22.09 16.95
N HIS A 811 -54.04 22.24 17.47
CA HIS A 811 -53.73 23.29 18.44
C HIS A 811 -52.42 24.04 18.14
N ILE A 812 -52.47 24.91 17.14
CA ILE A 812 -51.64 26.12 17.11
C ILE A 812 -52.58 27.28 16.70
N PRO A 813 -52.68 28.38 17.48
CA PRO A 813 -53.46 29.56 17.10
C PRO A 813 -52.87 30.31 15.90
#